data_AF-A0A2N1UEZ0-F1
#
_entry.id   AF-A0A2N1UEZ0-F1
#
_cell.length_a   1.000
_cell.length_b   1.000
_cell.length_c   1.000
_cell.angle_alpha   90.00
_cell.angle_beta   90.00
_cell.angle_gamma   90.00
#
_symmetry.space_group_name_H-M   'P 1'
#
loop_
_entity.id
_entity.type
_entity.pdbx_description
1 polymer ?
#
loop_
_entity_poly.entity_id
_entity_poly.type
_entity_poly.pdbx_seq_one_letter_code
_entity_poly.pdbx_strand_id
1 'polypeptide(L)'
;MLEIYCQIGYKIAMRVFAKVYVVVFVLAVLIAVAGHKRRFLGCDMTTGSNEASAKSAFSLDEARVYLPGSASLKPVSADEAEVFNRDGRLLGRLVHVQPQARHIIGYGSWLPLVVVFDREEKIAGVLLQAHQETPDFIARLESQGFFASWNGLTASEAVALPVDAVSRATLTTRATIDSIKLRLSGHAAVELERKNIDYAEIIRLLLGWLFVLVSLLACYNRSGLAKYRTLILLAAVIVPGFMLGRFVSLELVMNWALNGIPLQAQFFMVVVLILSLALPLLSSRAWYCSWYCPFGAAQELAGKLFRRKIDGGEKFVAASKRLRPAILIIVVFLLLAGHKFNLSLVEPFSAFLLNSAAIPVLVMAALFLVLSLFMRRPWCNCFCPSGVILENLRFPGVFKDNFTDPKEDRKMRFTEVINLLLVIVIIIQVLSASRMAQSQPVPAGTGEKPASVTPVVSSAKDAVELDNPILKNIHARKSVRNFTADEVSEEQLITLVKAGMAAPTARNRQPWQFVVIRDKTAMQDLADKLPYAKMLASAAAAIVVCGDLEIARAGNSEDMWMLDCSAATQNVLLALESMGLGGVWTACYPYDDRMQTVASALSLPEHIVPLCVIPVGHPTGVDKPKDKWKPERLHWNKWQPEPK
;
A
#
# COMPACT_ATOMS: atom_id res chain seq x y z
N MET A 1 38.08 22.41 21.84
CA MET A 1 36.74 22.16 21.24
C MET A 1 36.61 20.77 20.63
N LEU A 2 37.52 20.31 19.76
CA LEU A 2 37.47 18.96 19.18
C LEU A 2 37.46 17.82 20.22
N GLU A 3 38.25 17.91 21.29
CA GLU A 3 38.25 16.92 22.38
C GLU A 3 36.91 16.86 23.16
N ILE A 4 36.23 17.99 23.31
CA ILE A 4 34.92 18.07 23.97
C ILE A 4 33.86 17.41 23.09
N TYR A 5 33.87 17.69 21.77
CA TYR A 5 32.97 17.02 20.82
C TYR A 5 33.25 15.51 20.71
N CYS A 6 34.52 15.10 20.75
CA CYS A 6 34.92 13.69 20.74
C CYS A 6 34.49 12.96 22.02
N GLN A 7 34.66 13.58 23.20
CA GLN A 7 34.17 13.02 24.46
C GLN A 7 32.64 12.94 24.54
N ILE A 8 31.93 13.94 24.01
CA ILE A 8 30.45 13.92 23.95
C ILE A 8 29.98 12.82 22.99
N GLY A 9 30.57 12.74 21.80
CA GLY A 9 30.29 11.69 20.82
C GLY A 9 30.56 10.29 21.35
N TYR A 10 31.70 10.07 22.01
CA TYR A 10 32.08 8.80 22.63
C TYR A 10 31.12 8.41 23.77
N LYS A 11 30.76 9.35 24.66
CA LYS A 11 29.77 9.10 25.73
C LYS A 11 28.39 8.77 25.18
N ILE A 12 27.97 9.40 24.09
CA ILE A 12 26.70 9.09 23.41
C ILE A 12 26.78 7.69 22.79
N ALA A 13 27.85 7.36 22.06
CA ALA A 13 28.04 6.06 21.42
C ALA A 13 28.05 4.90 22.42
N MET A 14 28.82 5.00 23.51
CA MET A 14 28.87 3.99 24.57
C MET A 14 27.52 3.80 25.28
N ARG A 15 26.74 4.88 25.44
CA ARG A 15 25.41 4.83 26.05
C ARG A 15 24.39 4.18 25.12
N VAL A 16 24.36 4.58 23.84
CA VAL A 16 23.53 3.93 22.82
C VAL A 16 23.81 2.43 22.83
N PHE A 17 25.08 2.02 22.81
CA PHE A 17 25.50 0.62 22.88
C PHE A 17 24.93 -0.11 24.13
N ALA A 18 24.95 0.54 25.31
CA ALA A 18 24.38 0.00 26.54
C ALA A 18 22.85 -0.19 26.51
N LYS A 19 22.13 0.35 25.51
CA LYS A 19 20.67 0.19 25.33
C LYS A 19 20.29 -0.46 24.00
N VAL A 20 21.24 -0.74 23.12
CA VAL A 20 21.02 -1.50 21.87
C VAL A 20 20.32 -2.83 22.15
N TYR A 21 20.62 -3.48 23.29
CA TYR A 21 19.97 -4.73 23.68
C TYR A 21 18.43 -4.62 23.76
N VAL A 22 17.87 -3.46 24.11
CA VAL A 22 16.41 -3.27 24.21
C VAL A 22 15.79 -3.28 22.82
N VAL A 23 16.43 -2.62 21.85
CA VAL A 23 15.98 -2.58 20.44
C VAL A 23 16.14 -3.96 19.81
N VAL A 24 17.27 -4.63 20.04
CA VAL A 24 17.53 -6.00 19.59
C VAL A 24 16.52 -6.98 20.18
N PHE A 25 16.20 -6.85 21.47
CA PHE A 25 15.19 -7.69 22.13
C PHE A 25 13.80 -7.52 21.52
N VAL A 26 13.35 -6.27 21.33
CA VAL A 26 12.06 -6.00 20.68
C VAL A 26 12.05 -6.57 19.26
N LEU A 27 13.11 -6.36 18.48
CA LEU A 27 13.22 -6.92 17.12
C LEU A 27 13.19 -8.46 17.13
N ALA A 28 13.88 -9.10 18.06
CA ALA A 28 13.88 -10.55 18.21
C ALA A 28 12.49 -11.11 18.55
N VAL A 29 11.75 -10.45 19.45
CA VAL A 29 10.35 -10.80 19.74
C VAL A 29 9.48 -10.66 18.49
N LEU A 30 9.61 -9.54 17.76
CA LEU A 30 8.84 -9.32 16.52
C LEU A 30 9.12 -10.41 15.48
N ILE A 31 10.39 -10.78 15.28
CA ILE A 31 10.80 -11.86 14.36
C ILE A 31 10.26 -13.22 14.81
N ALA A 32 10.34 -13.54 16.11
CA ALA A 32 9.83 -14.81 16.64
C ALA A 32 8.31 -14.94 16.49
N VAL A 33 7.57 -13.87 16.82
CA VAL A 33 6.10 -13.83 16.65
C VAL A 33 5.71 -13.90 15.17
N ALA A 34 6.45 -13.20 14.31
CA ALA A 34 6.34 -13.30 12.85
C ALA A 34 6.62 -14.73 12.33
N GLY A 35 7.54 -15.45 12.99
CA GLY A 35 7.84 -16.86 12.75
C GLY A 35 6.61 -17.76 12.85
N HIS A 36 5.78 -17.59 13.88
CA HIS A 36 4.51 -18.33 14.02
C HIS A 36 3.54 -18.08 12.86
N LYS A 37 3.61 -16.90 12.24
CA LYS A 37 2.78 -16.50 11.09
C LYS A 37 3.45 -16.77 9.75
N ARG A 38 4.68 -17.31 9.75
CA ARG A 38 5.55 -17.53 8.58
C ARG A 38 5.72 -16.29 7.70
N ARG A 39 5.56 -15.09 8.27
CA ARG A 39 5.59 -13.81 7.55
C ARG A 39 6.31 -12.75 8.34
N PHE A 40 7.28 -12.08 7.72
CA PHE A 40 7.97 -10.95 8.31
C PHE A 40 8.19 -9.85 7.25
N LEU A 41 7.83 -8.62 7.59
CA LEU A 41 7.87 -7.45 6.71
C LEU A 41 7.18 -7.67 5.35
N GLY A 42 6.11 -8.47 5.32
CA GLY A 42 5.38 -8.80 4.10
C GLY A 42 5.99 -9.93 3.26
N CYS A 43 7.13 -10.50 3.67
CA CYS A 43 7.77 -11.64 3.01
C CYS A 43 7.42 -12.96 3.72
N ASP A 44 7.05 -13.99 2.95
CA ASP A 44 6.88 -15.36 3.48
C ASP A 44 8.26 -15.97 3.80
N MET A 45 8.44 -16.48 5.02
CA MET A 45 9.74 -16.90 5.57
C MET A 45 10.12 -18.38 5.28
N THR A 46 9.39 -19.08 4.42
CA THR A 46 9.73 -20.47 4.03
C THR A 46 10.60 -20.50 2.78
N THR A 47 11.88 -20.84 2.95
CA THR A 47 12.75 -21.36 1.90
C THR A 47 12.44 -22.85 1.67
N GLY A 48 12.02 -23.19 0.45
CA GLY A 48 12.02 -24.57 -0.07
C GLY A 48 10.66 -25.28 -0.11
N SER A 49 10.36 -25.81 -1.29
CA SER A 49 9.34 -26.80 -1.66
C SER A 49 7.91 -26.31 -1.98
N ASN A 50 7.54 -26.56 -3.24
CA ASN A 50 6.20 -26.68 -3.83
C ASN A 50 5.38 -25.40 -4.07
N GLU A 51 5.72 -24.67 -5.14
CA GLU A 51 4.68 -24.17 -6.05
C GLU A 51 4.11 -25.37 -6.83
N ALA A 52 3.29 -26.19 -6.17
CA ALA A 52 2.49 -27.22 -6.80
C ALA A 52 1.17 -27.37 -6.04
N SER A 53 0.08 -27.09 -6.75
CA SER A 53 -1.32 -27.00 -6.31
C SER A 53 -1.69 -25.67 -5.63
N ALA A 54 -1.98 -24.65 -6.44
CA ALA A 54 -2.79 -23.51 -6.00
C ALA A 54 -4.10 -24.05 -5.41
N LYS A 55 -4.27 -23.93 -4.09
CA LYS A 55 -5.60 -23.99 -3.49
C LYS A 55 -6.43 -22.90 -4.19
N SER A 56 -7.55 -23.30 -4.80
CA SER A 56 -8.54 -22.37 -5.36
C SER A 56 -8.79 -21.23 -4.37
N ALA A 57 -8.76 -19.97 -4.86
CA ALA A 57 -9.08 -18.79 -4.05
C ALA A 57 -10.54 -18.79 -3.55
N PHE A 58 -11.36 -19.72 -4.05
CA PHE A 58 -12.79 -19.82 -3.80
C PHE A 58 -13.16 -21.18 -3.19
N SER A 59 -14.18 -21.16 -2.34
CA SER A 59 -14.83 -22.36 -1.82
C SER A 59 -16.30 -22.43 -2.24
N LEU A 60 -16.82 -23.66 -2.38
CA LEU A 60 -18.23 -23.91 -2.69
C LEU A 60 -19.17 -23.38 -1.60
N ASP A 61 -18.70 -23.36 -0.35
CA ASP A 61 -19.50 -22.89 0.78
C ASP A 61 -19.67 -21.36 0.74
N GLU A 62 -18.65 -20.61 0.33
CA GLU A 62 -18.77 -19.16 0.09
C GLU A 62 -19.80 -18.86 -1.03
N ALA A 63 -19.80 -19.64 -2.10
CA ALA A 63 -20.76 -19.48 -3.19
C ALA A 63 -22.22 -19.73 -2.74
N ARG A 64 -22.44 -20.74 -1.87
CA ARG A 64 -23.78 -21.10 -1.36
C ARG A 64 -24.43 -20.02 -0.51
N VAL A 65 -23.64 -19.13 0.11
CA VAL A 65 -24.16 -18.04 0.94
C VAL A 65 -25.09 -17.13 0.12
N TYR A 66 -24.69 -16.81 -1.12
CA TYR A 66 -25.39 -15.84 -1.97
C TYR A 66 -26.06 -16.47 -3.20
N LEU A 67 -25.62 -17.67 -3.62
CA LEU A 67 -26.17 -18.41 -4.75
C LEU A 67 -26.72 -19.78 -4.27
N PRO A 68 -27.96 -19.82 -3.75
CA PRO A 68 -28.58 -21.07 -3.31
C PRO A 68 -28.70 -22.06 -4.47
N GLY A 69 -28.31 -23.32 -4.24
CA GLY A 69 -28.27 -24.36 -5.28
C GLY A 69 -26.89 -24.59 -5.91
N SER A 70 -25.86 -23.87 -5.46
CA SER A 70 -24.45 -24.07 -5.88
C SER A 70 -23.97 -25.50 -5.63
N ALA A 71 -23.56 -26.18 -6.71
CA ALA A 71 -23.14 -27.58 -6.72
C ALA A 71 -21.70 -27.78 -7.19
N SER A 72 -21.22 -26.97 -8.13
CA SER A 72 -19.83 -27.02 -8.61
C SER A 72 -19.29 -25.63 -8.97
N LEU A 73 -17.96 -25.51 -8.95
CA LEU A 73 -17.20 -24.31 -9.34
C LEU A 73 -16.28 -24.65 -10.50
N LYS A 74 -16.22 -23.77 -11.51
CA LYS A 74 -15.21 -23.85 -12.58
C LYS A 74 -14.35 -22.59 -12.57
N PRO A 75 -13.05 -22.68 -12.29
CA PRO A 75 -12.17 -21.52 -12.32
C PRO A 75 -12.00 -21.02 -13.77
N VAL A 76 -12.18 -19.73 -13.98
CA VAL A 76 -11.95 -19.04 -15.25
C VAL A 76 -10.52 -18.46 -15.28
N SER A 77 -10.08 -17.95 -14.13
CA SER A 77 -8.73 -17.44 -13.90
C SER A 77 -8.29 -17.73 -12.46
N ALA A 78 -7.11 -17.25 -12.06
CA ALA A 78 -6.64 -17.34 -10.67
C ALA A 78 -7.50 -16.54 -9.67
N ASP A 79 -8.28 -15.57 -10.17
CA ASP A 79 -9.06 -14.59 -9.42
C ASP A 79 -10.54 -14.52 -9.85
N GLU A 80 -11.02 -15.48 -10.64
CA GLU A 80 -12.42 -15.60 -11.07
C GLU A 80 -12.88 -17.07 -11.22
N ALA A 81 -14.11 -17.36 -10.80
CA ALA A 81 -14.73 -18.67 -10.96
C ALA A 81 -16.23 -18.60 -11.26
N GLU A 82 -16.71 -19.44 -12.17
CA GLU A 82 -18.14 -19.63 -12.47
C GLU A 82 -18.77 -20.68 -11.56
N VAL A 83 -20.05 -20.49 -11.23
CA VAL A 83 -20.82 -21.34 -10.32
C VAL A 83 -21.94 -22.05 -11.06
N PHE A 84 -22.11 -23.35 -10.85
CA PHE A 84 -23.15 -24.14 -11.50
C PHE A 84 -24.03 -24.88 -10.50
N ASN A 85 -25.30 -25.10 -10.88
CA ASN A 85 -26.21 -25.97 -10.13
C ASN A 85 -26.00 -27.46 -10.48
N ARG A 86 -26.74 -28.37 -9.83
CA ARG A 86 -26.65 -29.83 -10.06
C ARG A 86 -27.00 -30.25 -11.49
N ASP A 87 -27.84 -29.47 -12.17
CA ASP A 87 -28.27 -29.72 -13.54
C ASP A 87 -27.30 -29.12 -14.60
N GLY A 88 -26.18 -28.55 -14.16
CA GLY A 88 -25.18 -27.94 -15.04
C GLY A 88 -25.52 -26.54 -15.57
N ARG A 89 -26.54 -25.86 -15.01
CA ARG A 89 -26.90 -24.48 -15.36
C ARG A 89 -26.05 -23.47 -14.56
N LEU A 90 -25.47 -22.49 -15.26
CA LEU A 90 -24.67 -21.39 -14.68
C LEU A 90 -25.51 -20.53 -13.73
N LEU A 91 -25.18 -20.46 -12.44
CA LEU A 91 -25.86 -19.65 -11.42
C LEU A 91 -25.29 -18.23 -11.26
N GLY A 92 -24.03 -18.00 -11.65
CA GLY A 92 -23.34 -16.74 -11.44
C GLY A 92 -21.82 -16.92 -11.40
N ARG A 93 -21.11 -15.92 -10.90
CA ARG A 93 -19.64 -15.93 -10.82
C ARG A 93 -19.10 -15.27 -9.55
N LEU A 94 -17.90 -15.68 -9.12
CA LEU A 94 -17.13 -15.10 -8.01
C LEU A 94 -15.92 -14.39 -8.58
N VAL A 95 -15.69 -13.15 -8.14
CA VAL A 95 -14.58 -12.30 -8.56
C VAL A 95 -13.79 -11.87 -7.34
N HIS A 96 -12.53 -12.27 -7.25
CA HIS A 96 -11.64 -11.88 -6.16
C HIS A 96 -11.00 -10.51 -6.46
N VAL A 97 -10.91 -9.60 -5.47
CA VAL A 97 -10.34 -8.25 -5.68
C VAL A 97 -8.81 -8.26 -5.82
N GLN A 98 -8.17 -9.35 -5.42
CA GLN A 98 -6.74 -9.60 -5.55
C GLN A 98 -6.43 -10.42 -6.80
N PRO A 99 -5.27 -10.25 -7.45
CA PRO A 99 -4.08 -9.51 -6.96
C PRO A 99 -4.08 -7.99 -7.23
N GLN A 100 -5.04 -7.45 -7.98
CA GLN A 100 -5.04 -6.03 -8.38
C GLN A 100 -5.04 -5.06 -7.19
N ALA A 101 -5.85 -5.33 -6.16
CA ALA A 101 -5.99 -4.45 -5.00
C ALA A 101 -4.96 -4.71 -3.87
N ARG A 102 -3.88 -5.48 -4.11
CA ARG A 102 -2.97 -5.92 -3.02
C ARG A 102 -2.20 -4.80 -2.36
N HIS A 103 -2.07 -3.68 -3.06
CA HIS A 103 -1.40 -2.46 -2.63
C HIS A 103 -2.32 -1.53 -1.81
N ILE A 104 -3.63 -1.80 -1.78
CA ILE A 104 -4.62 -1.03 -1.02
C ILE A 104 -4.74 -1.66 0.38
N ILE A 105 -4.32 -0.92 1.40
CA ILE A 105 -4.14 -1.43 2.77
C ILE A 105 -5.15 -0.78 3.71
N GLY A 106 -5.89 -1.60 4.46
CA GLY A 106 -6.77 -1.21 5.54
C GLY A 106 -6.01 -0.84 6.82
N TYR A 107 -6.64 -0.98 7.98
CA TYR A 107 -5.94 -0.70 9.25
C TYR A 107 -4.92 -1.81 9.58
N GLY A 108 -5.29 -3.07 9.34
CA GLY A 108 -4.46 -4.23 9.62
C GLY A 108 -3.62 -4.69 8.43
N SER A 109 -4.24 -4.87 7.25
CA SER A 109 -3.56 -5.34 6.03
C SER A 109 -4.42 -5.09 4.77
N TRP A 110 -4.02 -5.65 3.63
CA TRP A 110 -4.90 -5.73 2.46
C TRP A 110 -6.12 -6.63 2.77
N LEU A 111 -7.25 -6.33 2.14
CA LEU A 111 -8.50 -7.07 2.37
C LEU A 111 -8.74 -8.12 1.28
N PRO A 112 -8.85 -9.42 1.63
CA PRO A 112 -9.22 -10.49 0.70
C PRO A 112 -10.74 -10.50 0.50
N LEU A 113 -11.22 -9.67 -0.41
CA LEU A 113 -12.64 -9.55 -0.74
C LEU A 113 -13.00 -10.34 -1.99
N VAL A 114 -14.18 -10.95 -2.00
CA VAL A 114 -14.79 -11.57 -3.17
C VAL A 114 -16.14 -10.92 -3.42
N VAL A 115 -16.37 -10.53 -4.66
CA VAL A 115 -17.65 -10.01 -5.15
C VAL A 115 -18.36 -11.15 -5.88
N VAL A 116 -19.62 -11.41 -5.50
CA VAL A 116 -20.45 -12.48 -6.09
C VAL A 116 -21.47 -11.85 -7.01
N PHE A 117 -21.52 -12.32 -8.26
CA PHE A 117 -22.51 -11.90 -9.26
C PHE A 117 -23.54 -13.01 -9.51
N ASP A 118 -24.79 -12.64 -9.72
CA ASP A 118 -25.87 -13.52 -10.19
C ASP A 118 -25.84 -13.71 -11.72
N ARG A 119 -26.87 -14.36 -12.28
CA ARG A 119 -26.97 -14.62 -13.73
C ARG A 119 -27.27 -13.36 -14.54
N GLU A 120 -27.80 -12.33 -13.90
CA GLU A 120 -28.19 -11.06 -14.48
C GLU A 120 -27.05 -10.02 -14.40
N GLU A 121 -25.84 -10.44 -14.02
CA GLU A 121 -24.65 -9.59 -13.84
C GLU A 121 -24.83 -8.51 -12.76
N LYS A 122 -25.66 -8.80 -11.74
CA LYS A 122 -25.83 -7.97 -10.56
C LYS A 122 -25.11 -8.59 -9.36
N ILE A 123 -24.62 -7.74 -8.47
CA ILE A 123 -23.91 -8.16 -7.26
C ILE A 123 -24.92 -8.80 -6.31
N ALA A 124 -24.81 -10.10 -6.09
CA ALA A 124 -25.58 -10.85 -5.11
C ALA A 124 -25.05 -10.63 -3.68
N GLY A 125 -23.74 -10.38 -3.54
CA GLY A 125 -23.10 -10.13 -2.25
C GLY A 125 -21.60 -9.82 -2.34
N VAL A 126 -21.06 -9.26 -1.26
CA VAL A 126 -19.63 -9.06 -1.04
C VAL A 126 -19.21 -9.81 0.21
N LEU A 127 -18.19 -10.66 0.11
CA LEU A 127 -17.66 -11.46 1.22
C LEU A 127 -16.21 -11.11 1.52
N LEU A 128 -15.89 -11.02 2.81
CA LEU A 128 -14.54 -10.83 3.33
C LEU A 128 -14.00 -12.18 3.81
N GLN A 129 -12.94 -12.66 3.17
CA GLN A 129 -12.26 -13.89 3.59
C GLN A 129 -11.33 -13.62 4.79
N ALA A 130 -10.60 -14.65 5.23
CA ALA A 130 -9.71 -14.58 6.40
C ALA A 130 -8.74 -13.37 6.32
N HIS A 131 -8.93 -12.41 7.24
CA HIS A 131 -8.27 -11.11 7.21
C HIS A 131 -7.45 -10.83 8.48
N GLN A 132 -6.68 -9.74 8.46
CA GLN A 132 -5.93 -9.24 9.62
C GLN A 132 -6.47 -7.90 10.18
N GLU A 133 -7.62 -7.45 9.69
CA GLU A 133 -8.31 -6.28 10.26
C GLU A 133 -8.75 -6.52 11.70
N THR A 134 -8.83 -5.42 12.48
CA THR A 134 -9.32 -5.45 13.86
C THR A 134 -10.76 -5.98 13.87
N PRO A 135 -11.09 -7.05 14.64
CA PRO A 135 -12.41 -7.68 14.62
C PRO A 135 -13.57 -6.71 14.87
N ASP A 136 -13.39 -5.73 15.75
CA ASP A 136 -14.41 -4.73 16.06
C ASP A 136 -14.73 -3.83 14.87
N PHE A 137 -13.76 -3.58 13.98
CA PHE A 137 -13.99 -2.79 12.76
C PHE A 137 -14.85 -3.58 11.77
N ILE A 138 -14.59 -4.88 11.63
CA ILE A 138 -15.38 -5.76 10.75
C ILE A 138 -16.79 -5.97 11.29
N ALA A 139 -16.93 -6.29 12.58
CA ALA A 139 -18.23 -6.44 13.22
C ALA A 139 -19.09 -5.16 13.06
N ARG A 140 -18.45 -3.99 13.09
CA ARG A 140 -19.15 -2.73 12.85
C ARG A 140 -19.59 -2.56 11.41
N LEU A 141 -18.72 -2.87 10.44
CA LEU A 141 -19.07 -2.86 9.01
C LEU A 141 -20.27 -3.79 8.76
N GLU A 142 -20.25 -4.99 9.31
CA GLU A 142 -21.34 -5.97 9.22
C GLU A 142 -22.63 -5.44 9.86
N SER A 143 -22.57 -4.92 11.09
CA SER A 143 -23.74 -4.38 11.80
C SER A 143 -24.43 -3.22 11.08
N GLN A 144 -23.67 -2.48 10.26
CA GLN A 144 -24.19 -1.36 9.47
C GLN A 144 -24.61 -1.79 8.06
N GLY A 145 -24.56 -3.09 7.75
CA GLY A 145 -24.88 -3.60 6.42
C GLY A 145 -23.91 -3.10 5.34
N PHE A 146 -22.69 -2.70 5.71
CA PHE A 146 -21.75 -2.05 4.80
C PHE A 146 -21.45 -2.90 3.57
N PHE A 147 -21.17 -4.19 3.73
CA PHE A 147 -20.91 -5.10 2.59
C PHE A 147 -22.13 -5.32 1.71
N ALA A 148 -23.35 -5.14 2.25
CA ALA A 148 -24.59 -5.24 1.50
C ALA A 148 -24.92 -3.96 0.71
N SER A 149 -24.16 -2.87 0.88
CA SER A 149 -24.36 -1.59 0.16
C SER A 149 -24.30 -1.74 -1.37
N TRP A 150 -23.68 -2.81 -1.85
CA TRP A 150 -23.52 -3.09 -3.29
C TRP A 150 -24.53 -4.09 -3.84
N ASN A 151 -25.38 -4.70 -2.99
CA ASN A 151 -26.28 -5.76 -3.43
C ASN A 151 -27.32 -5.24 -4.43
N GLY A 152 -27.58 -6.01 -5.48
CA GLY A 152 -28.52 -5.70 -6.55
C GLY A 152 -28.02 -4.71 -7.60
N LEU A 153 -26.79 -4.19 -7.44
CA LEU A 153 -26.18 -3.26 -8.38
C LEU A 153 -25.38 -4.00 -9.45
N THR A 154 -25.36 -3.46 -10.66
CA THR A 154 -24.39 -3.83 -11.69
C THR A 154 -22.99 -3.34 -11.31
N ALA A 155 -21.94 -3.89 -11.94
CA ALA A 155 -20.57 -3.42 -11.73
C ALA A 155 -20.43 -1.90 -11.97
N SER A 156 -21.14 -1.37 -12.97
CA SER A 156 -21.12 0.06 -13.31
C SER A 156 -21.74 0.94 -12.23
N GLU A 157 -22.92 0.55 -11.74
CA GLU A 157 -23.59 1.25 -10.64
C GLU A 157 -22.79 1.16 -9.34
N ALA A 158 -22.17 0.01 -9.06
CA ALA A 158 -21.34 -0.21 -7.88
C ALA A 158 -20.08 0.68 -7.84
N VAL A 159 -19.44 0.94 -8.99
CA VAL A 159 -18.28 1.85 -9.09
C VAL A 159 -18.69 3.30 -8.86
N ALA A 160 -19.83 3.70 -9.40
CA ALA A 160 -20.38 5.04 -9.30
C ALA A 160 -21.00 5.35 -7.93
N LEU A 161 -21.35 4.33 -7.13
CA LEU A 161 -21.97 4.52 -5.83
C LEU A 161 -21.03 5.29 -4.87
N PRO A 162 -21.46 6.45 -4.33
CA PRO A 162 -20.78 7.11 -3.23
C PRO A 162 -21.11 6.36 -1.93
N VAL A 163 -20.35 5.30 -1.65
CA VAL A 163 -20.46 4.59 -0.38
C VAL A 163 -19.75 5.41 0.68
N ASP A 164 -20.50 5.85 1.70
CA ASP A 164 -19.94 6.63 2.78
C ASP A 164 -18.93 5.83 3.59
N ALA A 165 -17.82 6.48 3.94
CA ALA A 165 -16.87 5.89 4.85
C ALA A 165 -17.48 5.77 6.25
N VAL A 166 -17.53 4.55 6.79
CA VAL A 166 -17.97 4.30 8.15
C VAL A 166 -17.02 5.00 9.12
N SER A 167 -17.55 6.05 9.75
CA SER A 167 -16.81 6.85 10.72
C SER A 167 -16.17 5.97 11.79
N ARG A 168 -14.83 6.05 11.88
CA ARG A 168 -13.97 5.35 12.86
C ARG A 168 -13.64 3.89 12.52
N ALA A 169 -13.95 3.43 11.31
CA ALA A 169 -13.27 2.32 10.63
C ALA A 169 -12.67 2.82 9.29
N THR A 170 -12.41 4.13 9.20
CA THR A 170 -12.20 4.86 7.95
C THR A 170 -11.11 4.26 7.05
N LEU A 171 -10.01 3.76 7.62
CA LEU A 171 -8.93 3.14 6.84
C LEU A 171 -9.37 1.81 6.24
N THR A 172 -9.95 0.92 7.04
CA THR A 172 -10.52 -0.36 6.61
C THR A 172 -11.63 -0.14 5.58
N THR A 173 -12.56 0.78 5.86
CA THR A 173 -13.66 1.11 4.96
C THR A 173 -13.19 1.67 3.63
N ARG A 174 -12.30 2.67 3.64
CA ARG A 174 -11.75 3.24 2.40
C ARG A 174 -11.00 2.18 1.62
N ALA A 175 -10.21 1.35 2.28
CA ALA A 175 -9.52 0.25 1.62
C ALA A 175 -10.49 -0.76 0.98
N THR A 176 -11.61 -1.10 1.63
CA THR A 176 -12.66 -1.93 1.02
C THR A 176 -13.28 -1.26 -0.20
N ILE A 177 -13.72 -0.01 -0.07
CA ILE A 177 -14.34 0.76 -1.16
C ILE A 177 -13.37 0.85 -2.35
N ASP A 178 -12.13 1.28 -2.09
CA ASP A 178 -11.10 1.45 -3.11
C ASP A 178 -10.73 0.11 -3.78
N SER A 179 -10.69 -0.99 -3.03
CA SER A 179 -10.40 -2.33 -3.57
C SER A 179 -11.51 -2.84 -4.48
N ILE A 180 -12.78 -2.67 -4.07
CA ILE A 180 -13.94 -3.06 -4.88
C ILE A 180 -14.02 -2.16 -6.11
N LYS A 181 -13.89 -0.84 -5.97
CA LYS A 181 -13.89 0.10 -7.10
C LYS A 181 -12.79 -0.23 -8.11
N LEU A 182 -11.57 -0.48 -7.66
CA LEU A 182 -10.46 -0.85 -8.54
C LEU A 182 -10.73 -2.17 -9.29
N ARG A 183 -11.29 -3.18 -8.61
CA ARG A 183 -11.58 -4.46 -9.27
C ARG A 183 -12.74 -4.34 -10.26
N LEU A 184 -13.80 -3.63 -9.88
CA LEU A 184 -15.00 -3.48 -10.69
C LEU A 184 -14.82 -2.48 -11.83
N SER A 185 -13.88 -1.54 -11.75
CA SER A 185 -13.55 -0.63 -12.87
C SER A 185 -12.95 -1.35 -14.09
N GLY A 186 -12.46 -2.59 -13.93
CA GLY A 186 -12.07 -3.42 -15.07
C GLY A 186 -13.25 -4.15 -15.73
N HIS A 187 -14.37 -4.29 -15.02
CA HIS A 187 -15.59 -4.98 -15.47
C HIS A 187 -16.67 -4.02 -15.96
N ALA A 188 -16.68 -2.81 -15.41
CA ALA A 188 -17.54 -1.72 -15.80
C ALA A 188 -16.76 -0.78 -16.73
N ALA A 189 -17.30 -0.44 -17.90
CA ALA A 189 -16.84 0.68 -18.72
C ALA A 189 -17.22 2.02 -18.06
N VAL A 190 -16.86 2.20 -16.78
CA VAL A 190 -17.19 3.36 -15.96
C VAL A 190 -15.94 4.17 -15.69
N GLU A 191 -15.96 5.42 -16.15
CA GLU A 191 -15.01 6.44 -15.74
C GLU A 191 -15.17 6.69 -14.23
N LEU A 192 -14.11 6.40 -13.47
CA LEU A 192 -14.05 6.68 -12.04
C LEU A 192 -14.19 8.20 -11.80
N GLU A 193 -15.16 8.56 -10.95
CA GLU A 193 -15.27 9.90 -10.36
C GLU A 193 -13.89 10.35 -9.84
N ARG A 194 -13.46 11.50 -10.35
CA ARG A 194 -12.24 12.16 -9.95
C ARG A 194 -12.28 12.40 -8.44
N LYS A 195 -11.29 11.87 -7.72
CA LYS A 195 -10.99 12.22 -6.31
C LYS A 195 -11.16 13.72 -6.11
N ASN A 196 -12.27 14.13 -5.48
CA ASN A 196 -12.31 15.40 -4.78
C ASN A 196 -11.16 15.36 -3.78
N ILE A 197 -10.29 16.37 -3.84
CA ILE A 197 -9.26 16.53 -2.83
C ILE A 197 -10.01 16.74 -1.51
N ASP A 198 -9.94 15.76 -0.62
CA ASP A 198 -10.47 15.85 0.73
C ASP A 198 -9.59 16.85 1.49
N TYR A 199 -9.87 18.15 1.29
CA TYR A 199 -9.16 19.24 1.96
C TYR A 199 -9.25 19.10 3.47
N ALA A 200 -10.31 18.50 4.00
CA ALA A 200 -10.40 18.20 5.43
C ALA A 200 -9.34 17.18 5.86
N GLU A 201 -9.07 16.14 5.07
CA GLU A 201 -7.97 15.21 5.34
C GLU A 201 -6.60 15.89 5.26
N ILE A 202 -6.37 16.75 4.27
CA ILE A 202 -5.12 17.53 4.16
C ILE A 202 -4.94 18.42 5.39
N ILE A 203 -5.98 19.16 5.78
CA ILE A 203 -5.96 20.04 6.95
C ILE A 203 -5.70 19.23 8.23
N ARG A 204 -6.38 18.09 8.41
CA ARG A 204 -6.14 17.18 9.55
C ARG A 204 -4.67 16.76 9.61
N LEU A 205 -4.07 16.37 8.49
CA LEU A 205 -2.66 15.97 8.42
C LEU A 205 -1.71 17.15 8.71
N LEU A 206 -1.97 18.34 8.16
CA LEU A 206 -1.18 19.55 8.43
C LEU A 206 -1.22 19.93 9.92
N LEU A 207 -2.40 19.88 10.55
CA LEU A 207 -2.55 20.09 12.00
C LEU A 207 -1.80 19.02 12.80
N GLY A 208 -1.77 17.78 12.33
CA GLY A 208 -0.93 16.71 12.88
C GLY A 208 0.55 17.07 12.89
N TRP A 209 1.09 17.50 11.75
CA TRP A 209 2.49 17.92 11.63
C TRP A 209 2.83 19.14 12.47
N LEU A 210 1.94 20.14 12.50
CA LEU A 210 2.06 21.30 13.37
C LEU A 210 2.12 20.87 14.85
N PHE A 211 1.30 19.91 15.26
CA PHE A 211 1.31 19.41 16.63
C PHE A 211 2.59 18.62 16.95
N VAL A 212 3.14 17.84 16.02
CA VAL A 212 4.47 17.22 16.18
C VAL A 212 5.52 18.31 16.47
N LEU A 213 5.56 19.39 15.67
CA LEU A 213 6.50 20.50 15.87
C LEU A 213 6.32 21.17 17.24
N VAL A 214 5.09 21.53 17.61
CA VAL A 214 4.77 22.17 18.90
C VAL A 214 5.16 21.27 20.08
N SER A 215 4.84 19.97 20.01
CA SER A 215 5.17 19.02 21.07
C SER A 215 6.69 18.79 21.21
N LEU A 216 7.45 18.84 20.11
CA LEU A 216 8.91 18.83 20.12
C LEU A 216 9.47 20.10 20.76
N LEU A 217 9.02 21.28 20.32
CA LEU A 217 9.44 22.56 20.89
C LEU A 217 9.17 22.60 22.40
N ALA A 218 8.01 22.13 22.84
CA ALA A 218 7.66 22.08 24.26
C ALA A 218 8.50 21.05 25.04
N CYS A 219 8.89 19.94 24.40
CA CYS A 219 9.81 18.97 24.97
C CYS A 219 11.21 19.55 25.17
N TYR A 220 11.67 20.44 24.27
CA TYR A 220 12.99 21.06 24.33
C TYR A 220 13.05 22.32 25.21
N ASN A 221 12.03 23.19 25.13
CA ASN A 221 11.90 24.45 25.86
C ASN A 221 10.81 24.36 26.94
N ARG A 222 11.03 23.50 27.93
CA ARG A 222 10.03 23.22 28.99
C ARG A 222 9.69 24.45 29.82
N SER A 223 10.67 25.30 30.14
CA SER A 223 10.47 26.51 30.95
C SER A 223 9.69 27.58 30.16
N GLY A 224 10.05 27.83 28.91
CA GLY A 224 9.38 28.83 28.07
C GLY A 224 7.93 28.48 27.73
N LEU A 225 7.62 27.19 27.55
CA LEU A 225 6.27 26.72 27.21
C LEU A 225 5.47 26.18 28.40
N ALA A 226 5.98 26.29 29.63
CA ALA A 226 5.29 25.79 30.83
C ALA A 226 3.88 26.40 31.00
N LYS A 227 3.73 27.70 30.71
CA LYS A 227 2.44 28.42 30.78
C LYS A 227 1.39 27.88 29.80
N TYR A 228 1.83 27.30 28.68
CA TYR A 228 0.95 26.72 27.66
C TYR A 228 0.68 25.22 27.86
N ARG A 229 1.16 24.62 28.96
CA ARG A 229 1.06 23.17 29.19
C ARG A 229 -0.37 22.63 29.07
N THR A 230 -1.36 23.33 29.63
CA THR A 230 -2.77 22.89 29.53
C THR A 230 -3.27 22.88 28.09
N LEU A 231 -2.94 23.90 27.29
CA LEU A 231 -3.31 23.97 25.88
C LEU A 231 -2.64 22.86 25.07
N ILE A 232 -1.36 22.58 25.33
CA ILE A 232 -0.63 21.49 24.66
C ILE A 232 -1.23 20.13 25.02
N LEU A 233 -1.66 19.92 26.27
CA LEU A 233 -2.35 18.69 26.67
C LEU A 233 -3.71 18.54 25.98
N LEU A 234 -4.49 19.63 25.88
CA LEU A 234 -5.77 19.62 25.16
C LEU A 234 -5.56 19.31 23.67
N ALA A 235 -4.56 19.94 23.05
CA ALA A 235 -4.18 19.65 21.67
C ALA A 235 -3.72 18.20 21.49
N ALA A 236 -2.99 17.62 22.44
CA ALA A 236 -2.59 16.21 22.40
C ALA A 236 -3.80 15.26 22.46
N VAL A 237 -4.85 15.60 23.21
CA VAL A 237 -6.08 14.81 23.27
C VAL A 237 -6.88 14.93 21.97
N ILE A 238 -6.98 16.14 21.43
CA ILE A 238 -7.80 16.44 20.26
C ILE A 238 -7.12 15.99 18.96
N VAL A 239 -5.88 16.38 18.71
CA VAL A 239 -5.20 16.23 17.41
C VAL A 239 -4.82 14.76 17.15
N PRO A 240 -3.83 14.15 17.84
CA PRO A 240 -3.49 12.75 17.57
C PRO A 240 -4.53 11.76 18.13
N GLY A 241 -5.31 12.14 19.15
CA GLY A 241 -6.38 11.32 19.73
C GLY A 241 -7.63 11.27 18.87
N PHE A 242 -8.52 12.26 19.00
CA PHE A 242 -9.84 12.22 18.36
C PHE A 242 -9.85 12.56 16.86
N MET A 243 -9.02 13.51 16.42
CA MET A 243 -9.03 14.02 15.05
C MET A 243 -8.30 13.09 14.08
N LEU A 244 -7.12 12.61 14.46
CA LEU A 244 -6.33 11.70 13.61
C LEU A 244 -6.59 10.23 13.92
N GLY A 245 -6.87 9.86 15.18
CA GLY A 245 -6.98 8.46 15.59
C GLY A 245 -5.69 7.67 15.40
N ARG A 246 -4.52 8.34 15.52
CA ARG A 246 -3.20 7.82 15.15
C ARG A 246 -2.25 7.91 16.34
N PHE A 247 -1.88 6.76 16.88
CA PHE A 247 -1.04 6.64 18.07
C PHE A 247 -0.12 5.41 18.00
N VAL A 248 1.00 5.46 18.73
CA VAL A 248 1.94 4.34 18.83
C VAL A 248 1.36 3.34 19.82
N SER A 249 1.11 2.12 19.34
CA SER A 249 0.59 0.99 20.11
C SER A 249 1.37 -0.29 19.79
N LEU A 250 1.24 -1.30 20.64
CA LEU A 250 1.78 -2.63 20.35
C LEU A 250 1.17 -3.23 19.09
N GLU A 251 -0.12 -3.02 18.87
CA GLU A 251 -0.84 -3.48 17.67
C GLU A 251 -0.24 -2.91 16.38
N LEU A 252 0.07 -1.60 16.34
CA LEU A 252 0.70 -0.97 15.18
C LEU A 252 2.06 -1.61 14.84
N VAL A 253 2.91 -1.76 15.84
CA VAL A 253 4.27 -2.31 15.67
C VAL A 253 4.20 -3.77 15.22
N MET A 254 3.30 -4.56 15.81
CA MET A 254 3.08 -5.94 15.41
C MET A 254 2.56 -6.07 13.97
N ASN A 255 1.59 -5.23 13.58
CA ASN A 255 1.04 -5.26 12.22
C ASN A 255 2.10 -4.91 11.17
N TRP A 256 2.94 -3.91 11.43
CA TRP A 256 4.05 -3.56 10.54
C TRP A 256 5.13 -4.63 10.48
N ALA A 257 5.43 -5.30 11.59
CA ALA A 257 6.37 -6.40 11.62
C ALA A 257 5.90 -7.60 10.76
N LEU A 258 4.59 -7.86 10.72
CA LEU A 258 4.02 -8.96 9.94
C LEU A 258 3.88 -8.60 8.45
N ASN A 259 3.32 -7.43 8.15
CA ASN A 259 2.84 -7.07 6.81
C ASN A 259 3.77 -6.12 6.05
N GLY A 260 4.82 -5.61 6.70
CA GLY A 260 5.68 -4.57 6.14
C GLY A 260 5.18 -3.17 6.50
N ILE A 261 6.05 -2.18 6.30
CA ILE A 261 5.76 -0.78 6.64
C ILE A 261 5.19 -0.08 5.40
N PRO A 262 3.92 0.37 5.42
CA PRO A 262 3.31 1.07 4.28
C PRO A 262 3.77 2.54 4.25
N LEU A 263 5.00 2.78 3.81
CA LEU A 263 5.65 4.11 3.84
C LEU A 263 4.83 5.21 3.17
N GLN A 264 4.17 4.91 2.04
CA GLN A 264 3.37 5.89 1.31
C GLN A 264 2.06 6.25 2.02
N ALA A 265 1.38 5.28 2.64
CA ALA A 265 0.08 5.49 3.27
C ALA A 265 0.17 5.95 4.75
N GLN A 266 1.24 5.58 5.44
CA GLN A 266 1.40 5.82 6.87
C GLN A 266 2.67 6.61 7.23
N PHE A 267 3.18 7.41 6.29
CA PHE A 267 4.37 8.26 6.48
C PHE A 267 4.36 9.05 7.81
N PHE A 268 3.22 9.67 8.14
CA PHE A 268 3.05 10.39 9.42
C PHE A 268 3.36 9.53 10.64
N MET A 269 2.81 8.30 10.70
CA MET A 269 3.02 7.41 11.82
C MET A 269 4.43 6.84 11.87
N VAL A 270 5.07 6.65 10.71
CA VAL A 270 6.46 6.19 10.63
C VAL A 270 7.36 7.22 11.31
N VAL A 271 7.18 8.50 10.99
CA VAL A 271 7.95 9.59 11.61
C VAL A 271 7.67 9.68 13.11
N VAL A 272 6.41 9.61 13.54
CA VAL A 272 6.05 9.63 14.97
C VAL A 272 6.69 8.45 15.72
N LEU A 273 6.68 7.24 15.15
CA LEU A 273 7.33 6.07 15.75
C LEU A 273 8.85 6.24 15.85
N ILE A 274 9.50 6.71 14.78
CA ILE A 274 10.94 6.99 14.77
C ILE A 274 11.30 8.01 15.85
N LEU A 275 10.58 9.14 15.94
CA LEU A 275 10.80 10.14 16.98
C LEU A 275 10.57 9.57 18.40
N SER A 276 9.57 8.71 18.56
CA SER A 276 9.25 8.06 19.84
C SER A 276 10.38 7.14 20.32
N LEU A 277 11.10 6.49 19.40
CA LEU A 277 12.21 5.59 19.71
C LEU A 277 13.56 6.33 19.81
N ALA A 278 13.83 7.24 18.87
CA ALA A 278 15.11 7.92 18.74
C ALA A 278 15.34 8.97 19.83
N LEU A 279 14.32 9.76 20.21
CA LEU A 279 14.51 10.84 21.20
C LEU A 279 14.86 10.32 22.60
N PRO A 280 14.21 9.26 23.14
CA PRO A 280 14.66 8.62 24.36
C PRO A 280 16.11 8.12 24.30
N LEU A 281 16.51 7.49 23.19
CA LEU A 281 17.85 6.94 22.99
C LEU A 281 18.94 8.02 22.91
N LEU A 282 18.68 9.12 22.19
CA LEU A 282 19.69 10.15 21.91
C LEU A 282 19.72 11.26 22.96
N SER A 283 18.57 11.59 23.55
CA SER A 283 18.42 12.76 24.43
C SER A 283 17.85 12.44 25.82
N SER A 284 17.47 11.18 26.08
CA SER A 284 16.78 10.74 27.30
C SER A 284 15.43 11.43 27.58
N ARG A 285 14.93 12.23 26.63
CA ARG A 285 13.66 12.93 26.73
C ARG A 285 12.51 12.01 26.32
N ALA A 286 11.52 11.88 27.20
CA ALA A 286 10.30 11.14 26.93
C ALA A 286 9.29 11.99 26.13
N TRP A 287 9.64 12.37 24.89
CA TRP A 287 8.79 13.21 24.03
C TRP A 287 7.39 12.61 23.90
N TYR A 288 7.30 11.36 23.44
CA TYR A 288 6.00 10.72 23.16
C TYR A 288 5.09 10.70 24.38
N CYS A 289 5.51 10.03 25.47
CA CYS A 289 4.68 9.85 26.67
C CYS A 289 4.33 11.17 27.39
N SER A 290 5.18 12.21 27.26
CA SER A 290 5.02 13.45 28.02
C SER A 290 4.32 14.56 27.24
N TRP A 291 4.45 14.57 25.90
CA TRP A 291 4.04 15.70 25.06
C TRP A 291 3.13 15.33 23.87
N TYR A 292 3.15 14.07 23.42
CA TYR A 292 2.39 13.66 22.23
C TYR A 292 1.23 12.69 22.54
N CYS A 293 1.44 11.74 23.46
CA CYS A 293 0.50 10.66 23.74
C CYS A 293 -0.87 11.19 24.20
N PRO A 294 -1.97 10.91 23.46
CA PRO A 294 -3.30 11.43 23.77
C PRO A 294 -3.82 10.92 25.11
N PHE A 295 -3.62 9.63 25.42
CA PHE A 295 -4.09 9.06 26.68
C PHE A 295 -3.30 9.55 27.90
N GLY A 296 -1.99 9.75 27.75
CA GLY A 296 -1.17 10.35 28.80
C GLY A 296 -1.60 11.79 29.09
N ALA A 297 -1.95 12.54 28.03
CA ALA A 297 -2.43 13.90 28.17
C ALA A 297 -3.82 13.98 28.82
N ALA A 298 -4.75 13.11 28.42
CA ALA A 298 -6.08 13.01 29.00
C ALA A 298 -6.03 12.72 30.51
N GLN A 299 -5.19 11.77 30.93
CA GLN A 299 -4.98 11.49 32.35
C GLN A 299 -4.38 12.67 33.12
N GLU A 300 -3.44 13.42 32.52
CA GLU A 300 -2.89 14.62 33.18
C GLU A 300 -3.93 15.74 33.30
N LEU A 301 -4.77 15.94 32.28
CA LEU A 301 -5.86 16.91 32.31
C LEU A 301 -6.90 16.55 33.36
N ALA A 302 -7.36 15.29 33.38
CA ALA A 302 -8.24 14.78 34.45
C ALA A 302 -7.61 15.02 35.82
N GLY A 303 -6.31 14.76 35.95
CA GLY A 303 -5.56 15.01 37.17
C GLY A 303 -5.51 16.46 37.63
N LYS A 304 -5.76 17.45 36.77
CA LYS A 304 -5.82 18.86 37.16
C LYS A 304 -7.14 19.27 37.83
N LEU A 305 -8.20 18.48 37.67
CA LEU A 305 -9.54 18.79 38.23
C LEU A 305 -9.56 18.69 39.76
N PHE A 306 -8.77 17.77 40.34
CA PHE A 306 -8.66 17.58 41.79
C PHE A 306 -7.23 17.82 42.27
N ARG A 307 -7.05 18.79 43.17
CA ARG A 307 -5.73 19.19 43.70
C ARG A 307 -5.16 18.20 44.72
N ARG A 308 -6.01 17.59 45.56
CA ARG A 308 -5.59 16.59 46.56
C ARG A 308 -5.46 15.23 45.88
N LYS A 309 -4.27 14.64 45.94
CA LYS A 309 -3.98 13.31 45.39
C LYS A 309 -3.80 12.32 46.53
N ILE A 310 -4.18 11.07 46.27
CA ILE A 310 -3.92 9.95 47.17
C ILE A 310 -2.47 9.53 46.96
N ASP A 311 -1.67 9.58 48.02
CA ASP A 311 -0.37 8.94 48.04
C ASP A 311 -0.57 7.48 48.48
N GLY A 312 -0.25 6.53 47.60
CA GLY A 312 -0.47 5.10 47.88
C GLY A 312 0.49 4.52 48.92
N GLY A 313 1.47 5.31 49.39
CA GLY A 313 2.53 4.85 50.29
C GLY A 313 3.61 4.05 49.57
N GLU A 314 4.72 3.79 50.26
CA GLU A 314 5.93 3.20 49.66
C GLU A 314 5.69 1.79 49.08
N LYS A 315 4.89 0.96 49.75
CA LYS A 315 4.57 -0.40 49.29
C LYS A 315 3.79 -0.39 47.97
N PHE A 316 2.81 0.52 47.85
CA PHE A 316 2.04 0.67 46.62
C PHE A 316 2.90 1.20 45.48
N VAL A 317 3.74 2.21 45.74
CA VAL A 317 4.67 2.76 44.75
C VAL A 317 5.70 1.71 44.30
N ALA A 318 6.15 0.84 45.21
CA ALA A 318 7.03 -0.26 44.87
C ALA A 318 6.31 -1.32 44.00
N ALA A 319 5.06 -1.65 44.32
CA ALA A 319 4.25 -2.60 43.55
C ALA A 319 3.91 -2.05 42.14
N SER A 320 3.54 -0.76 42.04
CA SER A 320 3.19 -0.13 40.76
C SER A 320 4.37 -0.10 39.78
N LYS A 321 5.60 0.08 40.30
CA LYS A 321 6.84 0.01 39.50
C LYS A 321 7.13 -1.38 38.92
N ARG A 322 6.58 -2.46 39.51
CA ARG A 322 6.74 -3.85 39.04
C ARG A 322 5.61 -4.30 38.12
N LEU A 323 4.42 -3.75 38.29
CA LEU A 323 3.22 -4.15 37.56
C LEU A 323 3.33 -3.86 36.05
N ARG A 324 3.85 -2.68 35.71
CA ARG A 324 3.96 -2.23 34.32
C ARG A 324 4.89 -3.13 33.46
N PRO A 325 6.11 -3.49 33.91
CA PRO A 325 6.92 -4.51 33.23
C PRO A 325 6.29 -5.90 33.20
N ALA A 326 5.62 -6.33 34.28
CA ALA A 326 5.00 -7.65 34.34
C ALA A 326 3.91 -7.83 33.27
N ILE A 327 3.09 -6.81 33.03
CA ILE A 327 2.07 -6.83 31.95
C ILE A 327 2.74 -6.99 30.58
N LEU A 328 3.79 -6.23 30.29
CA LEU A 328 4.53 -6.36 29.02
C LEU A 328 5.09 -7.78 28.86
N ILE A 329 5.65 -8.36 29.93
CA ILE A 329 6.19 -9.73 29.92
C ILE A 329 5.09 -10.76 29.61
N ILE A 330 3.93 -10.66 30.27
CA ILE A 330 2.79 -11.55 30.02
C ILE A 330 2.34 -11.45 28.56
N VAL A 331 2.21 -10.24 28.03
CA VAL A 331 1.81 -10.00 26.64
C VAL A 331 2.83 -10.62 25.68
N VAL A 332 4.12 -10.36 25.88
CA VAL A 332 5.20 -10.94 25.05
C VAL A 332 5.19 -12.47 25.14
N PHE A 333 5.00 -13.04 26.33
CA PHE A 333 4.94 -14.49 26.51
C PHE A 333 3.75 -15.10 25.77
N LEU A 334 2.55 -14.51 25.88
CA LEU A 334 1.37 -14.97 25.15
C LEU A 334 1.58 -14.90 23.63
N LEU A 335 2.21 -13.84 23.14
CA LEU A 335 2.54 -13.70 21.71
C LEU A 335 3.55 -14.77 21.26
N LEU A 336 4.60 -15.02 22.05
CA LEU A 336 5.61 -16.05 21.78
C LEU A 336 5.07 -17.48 21.94
N ALA A 337 4.03 -17.68 22.74
CA ALA A 337 3.31 -18.95 22.83
C ALA A 337 2.38 -19.18 21.62
N GLY A 338 2.28 -18.23 20.69
CA GLY A 338 1.42 -18.32 19.52
C GLY A 338 -0.07 -18.11 19.81
N HIS A 339 -0.43 -17.61 21.00
CA HIS A 339 -1.83 -17.32 21.32
C HIS A 339 -2.35 -16.18 20.43
N LYS A 340 -3.50 -16.43 19.79
CA LYS A 340 -4.22 -15.42 19.01
C LYS A 340 -5.13 -14.64 19.96
N PHE A 341 -4.74 -13.44 20.36
CA PHE A 341 -5.59 -12.53 21.13
C PHE A 341 -5.51 -11.11 20.59
N ASN A 342 -6.56 -10.33 20.81
CA ASN A 342 -6.66 -8.97 20.28
C ASN A 342 -5.77 -8.02 21.10
N LEU A 343 -4.68 -7.54 20.49
CA LEU A 343 -3.72 -6.61 21.10
C LEU A 343 -4.34 -5.26 21.45
N SER A 344 -5.43 -4.87 20.78
CA SER A 344 -6.16 -3.63 21.09
C SER A 344 -6.75 -3.61 22.50
N LEU A 345 -7.01 -4.79 23.09
CA LEU A 345 -7.56 -4.93 24.45
C LEU A 345 -6.54 -4.65 25.55
N VAL A 346 -5.25 -4.65 25.21
CA VAL A 346 -4.16 -4.49 26.17
C VAL A 346 -3.85 -3.00 26.42
N GLU A 347 -4.33 -2.10 25.56
CA GLU A 347 -4.05 -0.67 25.65
C GLU A 347 -5.29 0.20 25.37
N PRO A 348 -5.58 1.23 26.19
CA PRO A 348 -6.76 2.09 26.04
C PRO A 348 -6.64 3.09 24.88
N PHE A 349 -5.66 2.94 24.00
CA PHE A 349 -5.39 3.94 22.97
C PHE A 349 -6.50 3.99 21.92
N SER A 350 -7.07 2.85 21.57
CA SER A 350 -8.22 2.80 20.65
C SER A 350 -9.49 3.41 21.26
N ALA A 351 -9.56 3.70 22.56
CA ALA A 351 -10.70 4.38 23.18
C ALA A 351 -10.95 5.79 22.63
N PHE A 352 -9.95 6.45 22.03
CA PHE A 352 -10.16 7.71 21.30
C PHE A 352 -11.01 7.53 20.02
N LEU A 353 -11.25 6.29 19.60
CA LEU A 353 -12.15 5.89 18.52
C LEU A 353 -13.52 5.48 19.11
N LEU A 354 -14.21 6.40 19.78
CA LEU A 354 -15.35 6.10 20.67
C LEU A 354 -16.50 5.24 20.11
N ASN A 355 -16.67 5.11 18.77
CA ASN A 355 -17.73 4.25 18.21
C ASN A 355 -17.19 2.92 17.66
N SER A 356 -15.88 2.68 17.64
CA SER A 356 -15.27 1.44 17.14
C SER A 356 -14.35 0.76 18.14
N ALA A 357 -14.00 1.43 19.24
CA ALA A 357 -13.32 0.79 20.36
C ALA A 357 -14.21 -0.27 21.00
N ALA A 358 -13.65 -1.45 21.28
CA ALA A 358 -14.34 -2.47 22.06
C ALA A 358 -14.83 -1.89 23.39
N ILE A 359 -16.02 -2.30 23.83
CA ILE A 359 -16.60 -1.86 25.12
C ILE A 359 -15.60 -2.06 26.28
N PRO A 360 -14.88 -3.19 26.40
CA PRO A 360 -13.87 -3.35 27.46
C PRO A 360 -12.78 -2.28 27.44
N VAL A 361 -12.39 -1.80 26.26
CA VAL A 361 -11.37 -0.77 26.09
C VAL A 361 -11.91 0.60 26.50
N LEU A 362 -13.17 0.92 26.17
CA LEU A 362 -13.84 2.14 26.62
C LEU A 362 -14.00 2.16 28.14
N VAL A 363 -14.44 1.05 28.73
CA VAL A 363 -14.56 0.89 30.19
C VAL A 363 -13.19 1.05 30.85
N MET A 364 -12.16 0.40 30.32
CA MET A 364 -10.78 0.56 30.82
C MET A 364 -10.32 2.02 30.74
N ALA A 365 -10.51 2.69 29.60
CA ALA A 365 -10.12 4.09 29.43
C ALA A 365 -10.87 5.01 30.42
N ALA A 366 -12.18 4.86 30.54
CA ALA A 366 -13.00 5.62 31.49
C ALA A 366 -12.56 5.39 32.93
N LEU A 367 -12.35 4.14 33.34
CA LEU A 367 -11.87 3.76 34.66
C LEU A 367 -10.55 4.47 34.99
N PHE A 368 -9.56 4.42 34.09
CA PHE A 368 -8.26 5.04 34.34
C PHE A 368 -8.28 6.57 34.26
N LEU A 369 -9.21 7.17 33.52
CA LEU A 369 -9.46 8.62 33.57
C LEU A 369 -10.09 9.04 34.90
N VAL A 370 -11.04 8.27 35.43
CA VAL A 370 -11.61 8.50 36.77
C VAL A 370 -10.55 8.34 37.86
N LEU A 371 -9.74 7.26 37.82
CA LEU A 371 -8.62 7.10 38.75
C LEU A 371 -7.61 8.26 38.64
N SER A 372 -7.48 8.90 37.48
CA SER A 372 -6.57 10.04 37.30
C SER A 372 -6.99 11.27 38.11
N LEU A 373 -8.26 11.37 38.50
CA LEU A 373 -8.74 12.40 39.43
C LEU A 373 -8.04 12.28 40.79
N PHE A 374 -7.72 11.07 41.23
CA PHE A 374 -7.16 10.80 42.56
C PHE A 374 -5.67 10.46 42.53
N MET A 375 -5.17 9.93 41.41
CA MET A 375 -3.79 9.50 41.22
C MET A 375 -3.17 10.14 39.98
N ARG A 376 -1.86 10.39 39.97
CA ARG A 376 -1.19 10.93 38.78
C ARG A 376 -0.97 9.82 37.75
N ARG A 377 -1.62 9.93 36.59
CA ARG A 377 -1.43 9.07 35.40
C ARG A 377 -1.35 7.55 35.74
N PRO A 378 -2.36 7.00 36.42
CA PRO A 378 -2.39 5.61 36.92
C PRO A 378 -2.11 4.57 35.84
N TRP A 379 -2.68 4.72 34.63
CA TRP A 379 -2.39 3.80 33.52
C TRP A 379 -0.93 3.91 33.05
N CYS A 380 -0.46 5.13 32.80
CA CYS A 380 0.90 5.34 32.29
C CYS A 380 1.96 4.86 33.29
N ASN A 381 1.70 5.00 34.58
CA ASN A 381 2.66 4.67 35.63
C ASN A 381 2.60 3.21 36.07
N CYS A 382 1.46 2.51 35.90
CA CYS A 382 1.27 1.18 36.48
C CYS A 382 0.94 0.08 35.45
N PHE A 383 0.41 0.42 34.26
CA PHE A 383 -0.17 -0.59 33.35
C PHE A 383 0.31 -0.51 31.89
N CYS A 384 0.71 0.66 31.40
CA CYS A 384 1.00 0.93 29.98
C CYS A 384 2.21 0.13 29.45
N PRO A 385 2.04 -0.93 28.65
CA PRO A 385 3.15 -1.77 28.20
C PRO A 385 3.99 -1.08 27.12
N SER A 386 3.39 -0.37 26.15
CA SER A 386 4.15 0.42 25.15
C SER A 386 5.09 1.42 25.80
N GLY A 387 4.66 2.09 26.85
CA GLY A 387 5.52 3.08 27.49
C GLY A 387 6.61 2.46 28.39
N VAL A 388 6.55 1.17 28.75
CA VAL A 388 7.70 0.46 29.36
C VAL A 388 8.83 0.37 28.35
N ILE A 389 8.49 0.01 27.10
CA ILE A 389 9.44 -0.08 26.00
C ILE A 389 10.12 1.29 25.84
N LEU A 390 9.32 2.36 25.73
CA LEU A 390 9.84 3.72 25.57
C LEU A 390 10.63 4.23 26.79
N GLU A 391 10.27 3.81 28.02
CA GLU A 391 10.99 4.18 29.24
C GLU A 391 12.34 3.47 29.35
N ASN A 392 12.40 2.19 28.97
CA ASN A 392 13.64 1.41 29.01
C ASN A 392 14.69 1.91 28.01
N LEU A 393 14.29 2.65 26.98
CA LEU A 393 15.17 3.33 26.03
C LEU A 393 15.82 4.61 26.60
N ARG A 394 15.38 5.11 27.76
CA ARG A 394 15.90 6.35 28.37
C ARG A 394 17.12 6.10 29.25
N PHE A 395 17.96 7.14 29.41
CA PHE A 395 19.00 7.21 30.44
C PHE A 395 18.59 8.20 31.55
N PRO A 396 18.73 7.86 32.83
CA PRO A 396 18.64 8.85 33.91
C PRO A 396 19.79 9.87 33.81
N GLY A 397 19.50 11.17 33.99
CA GLY A 397 20.52 12.16 34.42
C GLY A 397 21.27 12.99 33.35
N VAL A 398 20.66 13.38 32.22
CA VAL A 398 21.38 14.16 31.19
C VAL A 398 21.34 15.68 31.40
N PHE A 399 20.34 16.26 32.09
CA PHE A 399 20.29 17.71 32.35
C PHE A 399 19.57 18.09 33.68
N LYS A 400 20.36 18.68 34.60
CA LYS A 400 20.10 19.29 35.96
C LYS A 400 19.91 18.34 37.15
N ASP A 401 20.42 18.58 38.38
CA ASP A 401 21.23 19.62 39.04
C ASP A 401 21.97 18.93 40.23
N ASN A 402 22.95 19.60 40.85
CA ASN A 402 23.83 19.16 41.95
C ASN A 402 23.25 18.19 43.03
N PHE A 403 24.16 17.37 43.59
CA PHE A 403 24.05 16.48 44.78
C PHE A 403 23.28 15.15 44.63
N THR A 404 24.00 14.07 44.28
CA THR A 404 24.41 12.97 45.18
C THR A 404 24.98 11.82 44.37
N ASP A 405 26.13 11.31 44.82
CA ASP A 405 26.91 10.25 44.20
C ASP A 405 26.11 8.92 44.18
N PRO A 406 25.89 8.28 43.02
CA PRO A 406 25.22 6.99 42.99
C PRO A 406 26.23 5.91 43.38
N LYS A 407 26.16 5.46 44.64
CA LYS A 407 26.69 4.14 45.01
C LYS A 407 26.12 3.11 44.03
N GLU A 408 27.03 2.56 43.23
CA GLU A 408 26.78 1.56 42.22
C GLU A 408 26.38 0.24 42.91
N ASP A 409 25.08 -0.01 43.06
CA ASP A 409 24.58 -1.32 43.49
C ASP A 409 24.61 -2.25 42.28
N ARG A 410 25.70 -3.03 42.17
CA ARG A 410 25.98 -4.02 41.13
C ARG A 410 25.10 -5.27 41.28
N LYS A 411 23.80 -5.09 41.45
CA LYS A 411 22.78 -6.14 41.34
C LYS A 411 22.08 -5.97 40.01
N MET A 412 22.18 -6.97 39.13
CA MET A 412 21.37 -7.02 37.90
C MET A 412 19.92 -6.75 38.29
N ARG A 413 19.30 -5.76 37.65
CA ARG A 413 17.90 -5.43 37.94
C ARG A 413 17.08 -6.67 37.60
N PHE A 414 16.06 -6.96 38.39
CA PHE A 414 15.12 -8.07 38.13
C PHE A 414 14.64 -8.14 36.67
N THR A 415 14.47 -6.97 36.03
CA THR A 415 14.14 -6.82 34.61
C THR A 415 15.22 -7.35 33.66
N GLU A 416 16.51 -7.22 33.99
CA GLU A 416 17.64 -7.70 33.19
C GLU A 416 17.74 -9.23 33.23
N VAL A 417 17.49 -9.84 34.39
CA VAL A 417 17.43 -11.29 34.55
C VAL A 417 16.26 -11.89 33.77
N ILE A 418 15.09 -11.25 33.81
CA ILE A 418 13.92 -11.72 33.05
C ILE A 418 14.10 -11.50 31.54
N ASN A 419 14.69 -10.38 31.11
CA ASN A 419 15.01 -10.17 29.70
C ASN A 419 15.98 -11.24 29.19
N LEU A 420 16.98 -11.62 30.00
CA LEU A 420 17.89 -12.72 29.67
C LEU A 420 17.16 -14.06 29.54
N LEU A 421 16.25 -14.36 30.47
CA LEU A 421 15.42 -15.59 30.40
C LEU A 421 14.50 -15.59 29.17
N LEU A 422 13.89 -14.46 28.82
CA LEU A 422 13.06 -14.34 27.61
C LEU A 422 13.89 -14.46 26.32
N VAL A 423 15.11 -13.90 26.28
CA VAL A 423 16.05 -14.11 25.16
C VAL A 423 16.39 -15.59 25.02
N ILE A 424 16.64 -16.29 26.13
CA ILE A 424 16.89 -17.74 26.11
C ILE A 424 15.67 -18.50 25.58
N VAL A 425 14.44 -18.15 26.00
CA VAL A 425 13.21 -18.75 25.48
C VAL A 425 13.03 -18.49 23.98
N ILE A 426 13.30 -17.27 23.50
CA ILE A 426 13.25 -16.91 22.08
C ILE A 426 14.27 -17.73 21.28
N ILE A 427 15.51 -17.85 21.77
CA ILE A 427 16.55 -18.67 21.15
C ILE A 427 16.10 -20.13 21.10
N ILE A 428 15.56 -20.68 22.19
CA ILE A 428 15.05 -22.05 22.23
C ILE A 428 13.91 -22.26 21.23
N GLN A 429 12.96 -21.33 21.12
CA GLN A 429 11.82 -21.43 20.19
C GLN A 429 12.23 -21.31 18.73
N VAL A 430 13.16 -20.39 18.41
CA VAL A 430 13.74 -20.24 17.08
C VAL A 430 14.56 -21.48 16.70
N LEU A 431 15.28 -22.08 17.66
CA LEU A 431 16.05 -23.33 17.47
C LEU A 431 15.21 -24.62 17.57
N SER A 432 13.98 -24.58 18.10
CA SER A 432 13.06 -25.72 18.12
C SER A 432 12.19 -25.76 16.87
N ALA A 433 11.90 -24.61 16.26
CA ALA A 433 11.26 -24.53 14.95
C ALA A 433 12.10 -25.22 13.85
N SER A 434 13.43 -25.21 13.98
CA SER A 434 14.34 -25.99 13.11
C SER A 434 14.37 -27.49 13.43
N ARG A 435 13.87 -27.94 14.60
CA ARG A 435 13.75 -29.38 14.94
C ARG A 435 12.45 -30.02 14.48
N MET A 436 11.35 -29.26 14.33
CA MET A 436 10.07 -29.80 13.87
C MET A 436 10.01 -30.08 12.35
N ALA A 437 11.08 -29.80 11.61
CA ALA A 437 11.24 -30.22 10.21
C ALA A 437 11.62 -31.71 10.05
N GLN A 438 11.74 -32.47 11.15
CA GLN A 438 12.02 -33.91 11.10
C GLN A 438 11.07 -34.68 12.04
N SER A 439 9.97 -35.22 11.51
CA SER A 439 9.41 -36.56 11.86
C SER A 439 7.93 -36.72 11.46
N GLN A 440 7.65 -37.44 10.36
CA GLN A 440 7.01 -38.76 10.39
C GLN A 440 7.02 -39.39 8.99
N PRO A 441 7.30 -40.71 8.85
CA PRO A 441 7.42 -41.38 7.57
C PRO A 441 6.07 -41.93 7.08
N VAL A 442 5.78 -41.75 5.78
CA VAL A 442 4.70 -42.42 5.05
C VAL A 442 5.30 -43.63 4.29
N PRO A 443 4.62 -44.78 4.17
CA PRO A 443 5.23 -46.05 3.77
C PRO A 443 5.70 -46.08 2.32
N ALA A 444 6.79 -46.82 2.11
CA ALA A 444 7.46 -47.04 0.83
C ALA A 444 6.56 -47.72 -0.22
N GLY A 445 6.35 -47.03 -1.34
CA GLY A 445 6.06 -47.63 -2.64
C GLY A 445 7.37 -47.84 -3.40
N THR A 446 7.53 -49.03 -3.95
CA THR A 446 8.75 -49.61 -4.50
C THR A 446 9.36 -48.85 -5.68
N GLY A 447 10.56 -48.32 -5.43
CA GLY A 447 11.78 -48.42 -6.23
C GLY A 447 11.71 -48.37 -7.76
N GLU A 448 12.21 -47.26 -8.32
CA GLU A 448 13.15 -47.31 -9.44
C GLU A 448 14.20 -46.19 -9.30
N LYS A 449 15.46 -46.55 -9.49
CA LYS A 449 16.65 -45.70 -9.27
C LYS A 449 16.74 -44.59 -10.33
N PRO A 450 17.02 -43.32 -9.95
CA PRO A 450 17.52 -42.35 -10.90
C PRO A 450 19.04 -42.49 -11.05
N ALA A 451 19.47 -42.67 -12.30
CA ALA A 451 20.85 -42.51 -12.69
C ALA A 451 21.24 -41.03 -12.59
N SER A 452 22.41 -40.81 -12.00
CA SER A 452 23.12 -39.54 -11.90
C SER A 452 23.46 -38.96 -13.27
N VAL A 453 23.13 -37.68 -13.51
CA VAL A 453 23.92 -36.84 -14.42
C VAL A 453 24.05 -35.43 -13.85
N THR A 454 25.30 -35.01 -13.78
CA THR A 454 25.85 -33.70 -13.38
C THR A 454 25.39 -32.55 -14.29
N PRO A 455 25.46 -31.29 -13.83
CA PRO A 455 24.93 -30.15 -14.56
C PRO A 455 25.88 -29.77 -15.69
N VAL A 456 25.41 -29.89 -16.92
CA VAL A 456 26.04 -29.29 -18.09
C VAL A 456 25.39 -27.94 -18.32
N VAL A 457 26.19 -26.89 -18.15
CA VAL A 457 25.92 -25.57 -18.71
C VAL A 457 25.87 -25.73 -20.23
N SER A 458 24.69 -25.56 -20.82
CA SER A 458 24.51 -25.57 -22.28
C SER A 458 23.75 -24.33 -22.74
N SER A 459 24.41 -23.62 -23.64
CA SER A 459 24.01 -22.57 -24.57
C SER A 459 22.53 -22.19 -24.69
N ALA A 460 22.34 -20.87 -24.77
CA ALA A 460 21.24 -20.21 -25.44
C ALA A 460 20.80 -20.93 -26.73
N LYS A 461 19.66 -21.58 -26.65
CA LYS A 461 18.74 -21.95 -27.72
C LYS A 461 17.60 -22.67 -27.02
N ASP A 462 16.56 -21.89 -26.73
CA ASP A 462 15.16 -22.30 -26.56
C ASP A 462 14.44 -21.08 -26.00
N ALA A 463 14.29 -20.07 -26.88
CA ALA A 463 13.24 -19.11 -26.67
C ALA A 463 11.94 -19.92 -26.77
N VAL A 464 11.27 -20.10 -25.63
CA VAL A 464 9.88 -20.55 -25.62
C VAL A 464 9.14 -19.59 -26.54
N GLU A 465 8.83 -20.05 -27.75
CA GLU A 465 8.06 -19.26 -28.71
C GLU A 465 6.65 -19.16 -28.12
N LEU A 466 6.44 -18.10 -27.34
CA LEU A 466 5.14 -17.79 -26.75
C LEU A 466 4.18 -17.56 -27.91
N ASP A 467 3.33 -18.56 -28.18
CA ASP A 467 2.26 -18.50 -29.18
C ASP A 467 1.14 -17.56 -28.73
N ASN A 468 1.49 -16.28 -28.56
CA ASN A 468 0.59 -15.21 -28.20
C ASN A 468 0.42 -14.30 -29.43
N PRO A 469 -0.79 -14.20 -30.00
CA PRO A 469 -1.03 -13.42 -31.21
C PRO A 469 -0.73 -11.93 -31.03
N ILE A 470 -0.88 -11.39 -29.82
CA ILE A 470 -0.56 -10.00 -29.51
C ILE A 470 0.96 -9.78 -29.51
N LEU A 471 1.73 -10.68 -28.89
CA LEU A 471 3.20 -10.60 -28.94
C LEU A 471 3.70 -10.72 -30.38
N LYS A 472 3.19 -11.70 -31.15
CA LYS A 472 3.50 -11.82 -32.58
C LYS A 472 3.23 -10.53 -33.34
N ASN A 473 2.08 -9.90 -33.12
CA ASN A 473 1.74 -8.61 -33.72
C ASN A 473 2.72 -7.49 -33.33
N ILE A 474 3.04 -7.35 -32.03
CA ILE A 474 3.98 -6.34 -31.52
C ILE A 474 5.38 -6.53 -32.14
N HIS A 475 5.87 -7.77 -32.22
CA HIS A 475 7.18 -8.09 -32.79
C HIS A 475 7.21 -7.97 -34.32
N ALA A 476 6.09 -8.22 -35.01
CA ALA A 476 5.97 -8.05 -36.46
C ALA A 476 5.82 -6.58 -36.90
N ARG A 477 5.31 -5.70 -36.02
CA ARG A 477 5.04 -4.29 -36.33
C ARG A 477 6.28 -3.57 -36.88
N LYS A 478 6.13 -3.00 -38.07
CA LYS A 478 7.16 -2.24 -38.80
C LYS A 478 6.63 -0.88 -39.24
N SER A 479 7.55 0.03 -39.57
CA SER A 479 7.17 1.34 -40.16
C SER A 479 7.01 1.17 -41.66
N VAL A 480 5.78 1.18 -42.14
CA VAL A 480 5.46 1.04 -43.57
C VAL A 480 5.48 2.42 -44.21
N ARG A 481 6.23 2.55 -45.31
CA ARG A 481 6.37 3.79 -46.10
C ARG A 481 6.04 3.60 -47.57
N ASN A 482 5.72 2.37 -47.97
CA ASN A 482 5.38 2.00 -49.33
C ASN A 482 4.00 1.37 -49.34
N PHE A 483 3.04 1.99 -50.02
CA PHE A 483 1.65 1.58 -50.04
C PHE A 483 1.20 1.11 -51.44
N THR A 484 0.25 0.19 -51.51
CA THR A 484 -0.47 -0.09 -52.76
C THR A 484 -1.48 1.03 -53.04
N ALA A 485 -2.15 0.95 -54.20
CA ALA A 485 -3.23 1.86 -54.55
C ALA A 485 -4.58 1.51 -53.88
N ASP A 486 -4.65 0.42 -53.12
CA ASP A 486 -5.89 -0.06 -52.53
C ASP A 486 -6.42 0.92 -51.47
N GLU A 487 -7.74 1.10 -51.46
CA GLU A 487 -8.38 1.98 -50.48
C GLU A 487 -8.45 1.34 -49.08
N VAL A 488 -8.58 2.20 -48.07
CA VAL A 488 -8.86 1.81 -46.68
C VAL A 488 -10.26 2.29 -46.35
N SER A 489 -11.09 1.38 -45.84
CA SER A 489 -12.49 1.67 -45.57
C SER A 489 -12.65 2.62 -44.39
N GLU A 490 -13.80 3.30 -44.34
CA GLU A 490 -14.12 4.18 -43.21
C GLU A 490 -14.24 3.39 -41.90
N GLU A 491 -14.82 2.20 -41.93
CA GLU A 491 -14.92 1.31 -40.76
C GLU A 491 -13.54 0.90 -40.26
N GLN A 492 -12.59 0.66 -41.17
CA GLN A 492 -11.21 0.38 -40.80
C GLN A 492 -10.58 1.60 -40.11
N LEU A 493 -10.73 2.80 -40.68
CA LEU A 493 -10.20 4.04 -40.07
C LEU A 493 -10.83 4.33 -38.70
N ILE A 494 -12.14 4.15 -38.55
CA ILE A 494 -12.83 4.28 -37.26
C ILE A 494 -12.31 3.24 -36.26
N THR A 495 -12.06 2.01 -36.69
CA THR A 495 -11.49 0.95 -35.84
C THR A 495 -10.10 1.33 -35.35
N LEU A 496 -9.26 1.90 -36.21
CA LEU A 496 -7.93 2.40 -35.84
C LEU A 496 -8.02 3.52 -34.82
N VAL A 497 -8.90 4.51 -35.04
CA VAL A 497 -9.11 5.62 -34.09
C VAL A 497 -9.63 5.11 -32.75
N LYS A 498 -10.58 4.16 -32.74
CA LYS A 498 -11.06 3.51 -31.51
C LYS A 498 -9.94 2.79 -30.76
N ALA A 499 -9.03 2.13 -31.47
CA ALA A 499 -7.85 1.52 -30.85
C ALA A 499 -6.94 2.59 -30.21
N GLY A 500 -6.75 3.72 -30.88
CA GLY A 500 -6.06 4.88 -30.33
C GLY A 500 -6.74 5.41 -29.06
N MET A 501 -8.06 5.57 -29.07
CA MET A 501 -8.86 6.02 -27.92
C MET A 501 -8.83 5.05 -26.73
N ALA A 502 -8.52 3.77 -26.96
CA ALA A 502 -8.35 2.78 -25.91
C ALA A 502 -7.01 2.90 -25.15
N ALA A 503 -6.13 3.83 -25.53
CA ALA A 503 -4.88 4.05 -24.83
C ALA A 503 -5.08 4.65 -23.43
N PRO A 504 -4.27 4.24 -22.44
CA PRO A 504 -4.34 4.79 -21.10
C PRO A 504 -3.79 6.21 -21.08
N THR A 505 -4.34 7.06 -20.23
CA THR A 505 -3.86 8.46 -20.12
C THR A 505 -3.86 9.04 -18.74
N ALA A 506 -3.08 10.10 -18.59
CA ALA A 506 -2.91 10.81 -17.35
C ALA A 506 -4.27 11.23 -16.79
N ARG A 507 -4.65 10.63 -15.66
CA ARG A 507 -5.90 10.92 -14.94
C ARG A 507 -7.15 10.73 -15.82
N ASN A 508 -7.05 9.80 -16.78
CA ASN A 508 -8.04 9.51 -17.81
C ASN A 508 -8.58 10.77 -18.49
N ARG A 509 -7.70 11.72 -18.83
CA ARG A 509 -8.16 13.03 -19.31
C ARG A 509 -8.71 13.02 -20.70
N GLN A 510 -8.30 12.07 -21.53
CA GLN A 510 -8.77 12.05 -22.91
C GLN A 510 -8.33 13.26 -23.75
N PRO A 511 -7.08 13.78 -23.61
CA PRO A 511 -6.66 14.93 -24.39
C PRO A 511 -6.39 14.59 -25.85
N TRP A 512 -6.37 13.32 -26.26
CA TRP A 512 -6.14 12.98 -27.67
C TRP A 512 -7.32 13.43 -28.53
N GLN A 513 -6.98 14.10 -29.63
CA GLN A 513 -7.89 14.41 -30.73
C GLN A 513 -7.32 13.75 -31.99
N PHE A 514 -8.21 13.32 -32.88
CA PHE A 514 -7.83 12.67 -34.12
C PHE A 514 -8.43 13.40 -35.32
N VAL A 515 -7.60 13.75 -36.30
CA VAL A 515 -8.06 14.24 -37.60
C VAL A 515 -7.77 13.18 -38.64
N VAL A 516 -8.81 12.61 -39.23
CA VAL A 516 -8.69 11.63 -40.32
C VAL A 516 -8.74 12.37 -41.66
N ILE A 517 -7.70 12.22 -42.47
CA ILE A 517 -7.56 12.87 -43.77
C ILE A 517 -7.72 11.82 -44.87
N ARG A 518 -8.71 12.00 -45.74
CA ARG A 518 -8.87 11.23 -46.99
C ARG A 518 -8.67 12.10 -48.24
N ASP A 519 -8.64 13.42 -48.07
CA ASP A 519 -8.38 14.38 -49.15
C ASP A 519 -6.94 14.21 -49.67
N LYS A 520 -6.82 13.79 -50.93
CA LYS A 520 -5.52 13.57 -51.59
C LYS A 520 -4.72 14.86 -51.75
N THR A 521 -5.38 15.99 -52.02
CA THR A 521 -4.73 17.29 -52.15
C THR A 521 -4.15 17.73 -50.82
N ALA A 522 -4.90 17.57 -49.72
CA ALA A 522 -4.40 17.88 -48.37
C ALA A 522 -3.23 16.97 -47.97
N MET A 523 -3.29 15.68 -48.27
CA MET A 523 -2.17 14.76 -48.01
C MET A 523 -0.94 15.08 -48.87
N GLN A 524 -1.12 15.48 -50.12
CA GLN A 524 -0.03 15.91 -51.00
C GLN A 524 0.65 17.18 -50.47
N ASP A 525 -0.13 18.19 -50.07
CA ASP A 525 0.40 19.43 -49.49
C ASP A 525 1.23 19.16 -48.21
N LEU A 526 0.72 18.29 -47.33
CA LEU A 526 1.47 17.84 -46.15
C LEU A 526 2.74 17.06 -46.52
N ALA A 527 2.68 16.21 -47.56
CA ALA A 527 3.83 15.42 -48.02
C ALA A 527 4.98 16.33 -48.53
N ASP A 528 4.63 17.42 -49.20
CA ASP A 528 5.57 18.37 -49.79
C ASP A 528 6.23 19.26 -48.72
N LYS A 529 5.47 19.65 -47.68
CA LYS A 529 5.94 20.55 -46.63
C LYS A 529 6.62 19.83 -45.46
N LEU A 530 6.27 18.58 -45.16
CA LEU A 530 6.85 17.84 -44.03
C LEU A 530 8.06 17.00 -44.45
N PRO A 531 9.24 17.17 -43.80
CA PRO A 531 10.50 16.57 -44.27
C PRO A 531 10.51 15.03 -44.25
N TYR A 532 9.76 14.41 -43.33
CA TYR A 532 9.76 12.96 -43.11
C TYR A 532 8.40 12.30 -43.36
N ALA A 533 7.47 13.01 -44.02
CA ALA A 533 6.11 12.51 -44.28
C ALA A 533 5.78 12.35 -45.78
N LYS A 534 6.80 12.30 -46.66
CA LYS A 534 6.65 12.20 -48.13
C LYS A 534 5.75 11.04 -48.59
N MET A 535 5.68 9.95 -47.82
CA MET A 535 4.83 8.80 -48.11
C MET A 535 3.33 9.09 -47.99
N LEU A 536 2.92 10.25 -47.46
CA LEU A 536 1.53 10.71 -47.50
C LEU A 536 1.00 10.82 -48.93
N ALA A 537 1.86 11.15 -49.91
CA ALA A 537 1.49 11.27 -51.31
C ALA A 537 0.93 9.96 -51.91
N SER A 538 1.37 8.80 -51.40
CA SER A 538 0.92 7.49 -51.85
C SER A 538 0.04 6.74 -50.85
N ALA A 539 -0.22 7.31 -49.67
CA ALA A 539 -1.07 6.69 -48.66
C ALA A 539 -2.55 6.74 -49.06
N ALA A 540 -3.34 5.78 -48.59
CA ALA A 540 -4.78 5.74 -48.81
C ALA A 540 -5.48 6.85 -48.00
N ALA A 541 -5.07 7.01 -46.74
CA ALA A 541 -5.54 8.02 -45.80
C ALA A 541 -4.41 8.43 -44.83
N ALA A 542 -4.68 9.39 -43.95
CA ALA A 542 -3.80 9.71 -42.83
C ALA A 542 -4.61 9.96 -41.54
N ILE A 543 -4.01 9.66 -40.39
CA ILE A 543 -4.54 9.99 -39.07
C ILE A 543 -3.56 10.92 -38.38
N VAL A 544 -3.99 12.14 -38.07
CA VAL A 544 -3.23 13.09 -37.25
C VAL A 544 -3.67 12.94 -35.82
N VAL A 545 -2.72 12.67 -34.93
CA VAL A 545 -2.96 12.60 -33.48
C VAL A 545 -2.53 13.92 -32.88
N CYS A 546 -3.46 14.60 -32.21
CA CYS A 546 -3.24 15.88 -31.57
C CYS A 546 -3.54 15.79 -30.07
N GLY A 547 -2.90 16.63 -29.27
CA GLY A 547 -3.26 16.85 -27.86
C GLY A 547 -4.06 18.13 -27.70
N ASP A 548 -5.17 18.04 -26.98
CA ASP A 548 -5.96 19.15 -26.50
C ASP A 548 -5.40 19.63 -25.15
N LEU A 549 -4.74 20.78 -25.19
CA LEU A 549 -4.10 21.37 -24.02
C LEU A 549 -5.11 21.89 -23.00
N GLU A 550 -6.34 22.23 -23.39
CA GLU A 550 -7.38 22.62 -22.44
C GLU A 550 -7.87 21.42 -21.63
N ILE A 551 -8.12 20.29 -22.30
CA ILE A 551 -8.46 19.03 -21.64
C ILE A 551 -7.32 18.58 -20.71
N ALA A 552 -6.07 18.63 -21.19
CA ALA A 552 -4.90 18.28 -20.40
C ALA A 552 -4.72 19.22 -19.18
N ARG A 553 -4.91 20.53 -19.37
CA ARG A 553 -4.77 21.54 -18.29
C ARG A 553 -5.89 21.44 -17.27
N ALA A 554 -7.14 21.23 -17.67
CA ALA A 554 -8.26 20.93 -16.75
C ALA A 554 -7.98 19.65 -15.92
N GLY A 555 -7.11 18.78 -16.45
CA GLY A 555 -6.52 17.62 -15.81
C GLY A 555 -5.52 17.88 -14.70
N ASN A 556 -4.94 19.08 -14.64
CA ASN A 556 -3.61 19.32 -14.07
C ASN A 556 -2.62 18.24 -14.56
N SER A 557 -2.64 17.97 -15.87
CA SER A 557 -1.80 17.00 -16.58
C SER A 557 -1.30 17.56 -17.93
N GLU A 558 -1.15 18.88 -18.02
CA GLU A 558 -0.69 19.57 -19.22
C GLU A 558 0.62 18.98 -19.74
N ASP A 559 1.62 18.76 -18.88
CA ASP A 559 2.91 18.17 -19.29
C ASP A 559 2.83 16.70 -19.79
N MET A 560 1.67 16.06 -19.69
CA MET A 560 1.48 14.64 -20.02
C MET A 560 0.80 14.41 -21.37
N TRP A 561 0.25 15.45 -22.02
CA TRP A 561 -0.51 15.31 -23.27
C TRP A 561 0.28 14.55 -24.34
N MET A 562 1.60 14.77 -24.39
CA MET A 562 2.48 14.12 -25.36
C MET A 562 2.65 12.62 -25.08
N LEU A 563 2.67 12.20 -23.81
CA LEU A 563 2.74 10.78 -23.41
C LEU A 563 1.42 10.08 -23.75
N ASP A 564 0.32 10.76 -23.44
CA ASP A 564 -1.04 10.32 -23.70
C ASP A 564 -1.28 10.07 -25.20
N CYS A 565 -0.97 11.08 -26.02
CA CYS A 565 -1.06 10.96 -27.46
C CYS A 565 -0.06 9.95 -28.02
N SER A 566 1.10 9.76 -27.37
CA SER A 566 2.08 8.77 -27.80
C SER A 566 1.60 7.33 -27.60
N ALA A 567 0.92 7.06 -26.47
CA ALA A 567 0.29 5.77 -26.22
C ALA A 567 -0.84 5.51 -27.24
N ALA A 568 -1.67 6.52 -27.51
CA ALA A 568 -2.72 6.45 -28.54
C ALA A 568 -2.15 6.13 -29.93
N THR A 569 -1.09 6.84 -30.35
CA THR A 569 -0.40 6.57 -31.61
C THR A 569 0.14 5.14 -31.67
N GLN A 570 0.72 4.64 -30.58
CA GLN A 570 1.25 3.27 -30.55
C GLN A 570 0.13 2.22 -30.68
N ASN A 571 -1.03 2.43 -30.07
CA ASN A 571 -2.19 1.56 -30.25
C ASN A 571 -2.68 1.56 -31.71
N VAL A 572 -2.77 2.73 -32.34
CA VAL A 572 -3.12 2.84 -33.78
C VAL A 572 -2.16 2.02 -34.64
N LEU A 573 -0.85 2.12 -34.39
CA LEU A 573 0.17 1.39 -35.15
C LEU A 573 0.10 -0.13 -34.94
N LEU A 574 -0.26 -0.60 -33.75
CA LEU A 574 -0.47 -2.03 -33.49
C LEU A 574 -1.76 -2.54 -34.13
N ALA A 575 -2.82 -1.74 -34.12
CA ALA A 575 -4.09 -2.07 -34.77
C ALA A 575 -3.91 -2.17 -36.30
N LEU A 576 -3.17 -1.24 -36.91
CA LEU A 576 -2.79 -1.29 -38.32
C LEU A 576 -2.18 -2.64 -38.67
N GLU A 577 -1.12 -3.05 -37.96
CA GLU A 577 -0.44 -4.33 -38.19
C GLU A 577 -1.41 -5.52 -38.04
N SER A 578 -2.27 -5.50 -37.02
CA SER A 578 -3.22 -6.60 -36.77
C SER A 578 -4.28 -6.78 -37.86
N MET A 579 -4.57 -5.70 -38.60
CA MET A 579 -5.54 -5.67 -39.69
C MET A 579 -4.88 -5.88 -41.07
N GLY A 580 -3.57 -6.16 -41.10
CA GLY A 580 -2.80 -6.27 -42.35
C GLY A 580 -2.54 -4.93 -43.03
N LEU A 581 -2.86 -3.82 -42.39
CA LEU A 581 -2.57 -2.47 -42.86
C LEU A 581 -1.16 -2.03 -42.44
N GLY A 582 -0.69 -0.95 -43.05
CA GLY A 582 0.60 -0.35 -42.76
C GLY A 582 0.48 1.11 -42.35
N GLY A 583 1.44 1.55 -41.54
CA GLY A 583 1.65 2.97 -41.29
C GLY A 583 2.99 3.26 -40.63
N VAL A 584 3.27 4.54 -40.46
CA VAL A 584 4.50 5.02 -39.85
C VAL A 584 4.23 6.25 -38.99
N TRP A 585 4.84 6.31 -37.82
CA TRP A 585 4.87 7.54 -37.03
C TRP A 585 5.73 8.60 -37.72
N THR A 586 5.12 9.69 -38.18
CA THR A 586 5.85 10.88 -38.66
C THR A 586 5.67 12.02 -37.66
N ALA A 587 6.75 12.38 -36.96
CA ALA A 587 6.67 13.30 -35.82
C ALA A 587 6.54 14.76 -36.27
N CYS A 588 5.57 15.46 -35.69
CA CYS A 588 5.40 16.90 -35.80
C CYS A 588 6.00 17.58 -34.57
N TYR A 589 5.58 17.15 -33.37
CA TYR A 589 6.16 17.57 -32.10
C TYR A 589 7.55 16.94 -31.89
N PRO A 590 8.53 17.63 -31.26
CA PRO A 590 8.45 18.99 -30.70
C PRO A 590 8.92 20.10 -31.66
N TYR A 591 8.78 19.93 -32.98
CA TYR A 591 9.35 20.84 -33.97
C TYR A 591 8.34 21.91 -34.40
N ASP A 592 8.58 23.16 -34.03
CA ASP A 592 7.63 24.28 -34.27
C ASP A 592 7.22 24.45 -35.73
N ASP A 593 8.18 24.37 -36.66
CA ASP A 593 7.94 24.46 -38.10
C ASP A 593 6.96 23.39 -38.60
N ARG A 594 7.11 22.15 -38.11
CA ARG A 594 6.26 21.02 -38.48
C ARG A 594 4.89 21.10 -37.83
N MET A 595 4.83 21.50 -36.56
CA MET A 595 3.57 21.69 -35.85
C MET A 595 2.73 22.79 -36.50
N GLN A 596 3.34 23.93 -36.85
CA GLN A 596 2.66 25.03 -37.55
C GLN A 596 2.19 24.62 -38.94
N THR A 597 2.99 23.83 -39.68
CA THR A 597 2.60 23.29 -40.98
C THR A 597 1.32 22.46 -40.89
N VAL A 598 1.26 21.53 -39.93
CA VAL A 598 0.07 20.68 -39.73
C VAL A 598 -1.11 21.48 -39.20
N ALA A 599 -0.88 22.37 -38.23
CA ALA A 599 -1.92 23.22 -37.68
C ALA A 599 -2.57 24.10 -38.74
N SER A 600 -1.77 24.71 -39.63
CA SER A 600 -2.28 25.54 -40.72
C SER A 600 -3.04 24.72 -41.77
N ALA A 601 -2.50 23.57 -42.17
CA ALA A 601 -3.12 22.70 -43.17
C ALA A 601 -4.50 22.17 -42.72
N LEU A 602 -4.68 21.94 -41.41
CA LEU A 602 -5.90 21.38 -40.83
C LEU A 602 -6.77 22.40 -40.10
N SER A 603 -6.39 23.68 -40.13
CA SER A 603 -7.06 24.76 -39.37
C SER A 603 -7.25 24.41 -37.89
N LEU A 604 -6.20 23.85 -37.25
CA LEU A 604 -6.26 23.48 -35.83
C LEU A 604 -6.36 24.74 -34.96
N PRO A 605 -7.23 24.76 -33.94
CA PRO A 605 -7.26 25.86 -32.97
C PRO A 605 -6.02 25.83 -32.08
N GLU A 606 -5.68 26.98 -31.49
CA GLU A 606 -4.41 27.20 -30.77
C GLU A 606 -4.14 26.19 -29.64
N HIS A 607 -5.20 25.72 -28.96
CA HIS A 607 -5.08 24.74 -27.89
C HIS A 607 -4.92 23.29 -28.37
N ILE A 608 -5.02 23.01 -29.67
CA ILE A 608 -4.86 21.68 -30.25
C ILE A 608 -3.48 21.56 -30.89
N VAL A 609 -2.60 20.78 -30.26
CA VAL A 609 -1.21 20.63 -30.67
C VAL A 609 -1.01 19.29 -31.39
N PRO A 610 -0.55 19.27 -32.66
CA PRO A 610 -0.32 18.03 -33.38
C PRO A 610 0.93 17.29 -32.87
N LEU A 611 0.76 16.05 -32.43
CA LEU A 611 1.88 15.17 -32.05
C LEU A 611 2.54 14.58 -33.29
N CYS A 612 1.75 13.94 -34.16
CA CYS A 612 2.24 13.21 -35.31
C CYS A 612 1.18 13.03 -36.39
N VAL A 613 1.63 12.81 -37.62
CA VAL A 613 0.82 12.35 -38.74
C VAL A 613 1.15 10.89 -39.02
N ILE A 614 0.13 10.04 -39.16
CA ILE A 614 0.26 8.61 -39.45
C ILE A 614 -0.32 8.37 -40.85
N PRO A 615 0.50 8.16 -41.89
CA PRO A 615 0.04 7.66 -43.17
C PRO A 615 -0.51 6.24 -43.00
N VAL A 616 -1.65 5.95 -43.64
CA VAL A 616 -2.38 4.68 -43.54
C VAL A 616 -2.64 4.14 -44.96
N GLY A 617 -2.34 2.85 -45.16
CA GLY A 617 -2.59 2.17 -46.43
C GLY A 617 -2.20 0.69 -46.38
N HIS A 618 -2.41 -0.01 -47.48
CA HIS A 618 -2.03 -1.41 -47.61
C HIS A 618 -0.53 -1.52 -47.94
N PRO A 619 0.27 -2.31 -47.21
CA PRO A 619 1.72 -2.40 -47.42
C PRO A 619 2.06 -3.14 -48.72
N THR A 620 3.07 -2.67 -49.46
CA THR A 620 3.61 -3.41 -50.63
C THR A 620 4.44 -4.64 -50.26
N GLY A 621 4.79 -4.79 -48.98
CA GLY A 621 5.62 -5.88 -48.45
C GLY A 621 7.14 -5.62 -48.50
N VAL A 622 7.59 -4.47 -49.02
CA VAL A 622 9.01 -4.07 -49.05
C VAL A 622 9.54 -3.79 -47.65
N ASP A 623 8.76 -3.10 -46.81
CA ASP A 623 9.14 -2.77 -45.44
C ASP A 623 9.09 -4.02 -44.53
N LYS A 624 10.20 -4.30 -43.82
CA LYS A 624 10.36 -5.47 -42.94
C LYS A 624 10.51 -5.08 -41.47
N PRO A 625 10.09 -5.95 -40.51
CA PRO A 625 10.41 -5.77 -39.10
C PRO A 625 11.91 -5.81 -38.86
N LYS A 626 12.35 -5.15 -37.78
CA LYS A 626 13.75 -5.11 -37.35
C LYS A 626 13.83 -5.65 -35.93
N ASP A 627 14.83 -6.49 -35.67
CA ASP A 627 15.16 -6.85 -34.29
C ASP A 627 15.78 -5.64 -33.59
N LYS A 628 15.19 -5.28 -32.44
CA LYS A 628 15.62 -4.15 -31.61
C LYS A 628 16.02 -4.59 -30.20
N TRP A 629 16.04 -5.89 -29.93
CA TRP A 629 16.44 -6.41 -28.63
C TRP A 629 17.89 -6.05 -28.31
N LYS A 630 18.10 -5.52 -27.10
CA LYS A 630 19.39 -5.07 -26.58
C LYS A 630 19.46 -5.43 -25.10
N PRO A 631 20.00 -6.61 -24.74
CA PRO A 631 19.99 -7.09 -23.35
C PRO A 631 20.71 -6.12 -22.41
N GLU A 632 21.70 -5.37 -22.90
CA GLU A 632 22.43 -4.35 -22.15
C GLU A 632 21.56 -3.19 -21.63
N ARG A 633 20.35 -3.01 -22.17
CA ARG A 633 19.38 -1.98 -21.72
C ARG A 633 18.42 -2.48 -20.63
N LEU A 634 18.52 -3.75 -20.22
CA LEU A 634 17.69 -4.34 -19.17
C LEU A 634 18.42 -4.26 -17.82
N HIS A 635 17.82 -3.57 -16.84
CA HIS A 635 18.38 -3.43 -15.49
C HIS A 635 17.43 -4.01 -14.43
N TRP A 636 17.94 -4.87 -13.56
CA TRP A 636 17.16 -5.49 -12.49
C TRP A 636 17.31 -4.73 -11.18
N ASN A 637 16.18 -4.35 -10.57
CA ASN A 637 16.05 -3.60 -9.30
C ASN A 637 16.61 -2.16 -9.31
N LYS A 638 17.81 -1.94 -9.86
CA LYS A 638 18.49 -0.64 -9.91
C LYS A 638 19.20 -0.47 -11.24
N TRP A 639 19.39 0.79 -11.65
CA TRP A 639 20.21 1.13 -12.81
C TRP A 639 21.62 0.57 -12.65
N GLN A 640 22.08 -0.19 -13.64
CA GLN A 640 23.44 -0.71 -13.67
C GLN A 640 24.23 0.16 -14.64
N PRO A 641 25.33 0.82 -14.21
CA PRO A 641 26.19 1.55 -15.12
C PRO A 641 26.74 0.57 -16.17
N GLU A 642 26.90 1.03 -17.41
CA GLU A 642 27.50 0.20 -18.46
C GLU A 642 28.87 -0.31 -17.97
N PRO A 643 29.19 -1.60 -18.23
CA PRO A 643 30.53 -2.09 -17.98
C PRO A 643 31.50 -1.22 -18.79
N LYS A 644 32.42 -0.55 -18.07
CA LYS A 644 33.46 0.27 -18.68
C LYS A 644 34.41 -0.55 -19.54
#